data_AF-X0C3P0-F1
#
_entry.id   AF-X0C3P0-F1
#
_cell.length_a   1.000
_cell.length_b   1.000
_cell.length_c   1.000
_cell.angle_alpha   90.00
_cell.angle_beta   90.00
_cell.angle_gamma   90.00
#
_symmetry.space_group_name_H-M   'P 1'
#
loop_
_entity.id
_entity.type
_entity.pdbx_description
1 polymer ?
#
loop_
_entity_poly.entity_id
_entity_poly.type
_entity_poly.pdbx_seq_one_letter_code
_entity_poly.pdbx_strand_id
1 'polypeptide(L)'
;MAEIVRPALGQQVAIGTLYDARVDQFLQSSILPPNLPRGIVLRGILPPSGQLQNWMAEGSGHASRFRAMRVDDNLAASILSGSIDLEGSANFLKDSTVDENTLCGAVRHFFNTYKDVLDINRGAFRTGGAPAMFLPPDPRSTHVVTSVRWGLQSILTMKHRIADPSQQVALKLSFQRDLMELNAIVNSIYSLDFSNDLASQRLELDYEFKLYTDIQRDRGIGKETLPVMCRFVQLGPQQITHTPDEAGYPMEYTLHPIQVLRHLMPGGGPHPALRAITNIDPFFILFDDWNACTEKLEEYRHSLVGREQYLARSHIDEVDASIALLETSRKNLQMTLQRTVASIKDGTVHEHRLEYLYADHESSAQQISMIAGQQSDKLRFIEQCLNSGATYIGFNGACINERTLSHDPPPYRFLFNNAVLKSSSSWNEHCTTLREFLHNPQTQNQVFIVDCDAPSEYRELGAPIFGPIRTMSKPVIEVSEYRDTSAERRPPTRQAEHQQQPQRCIARCDPGEMDFDTRRPAERRLVRIPCPGPPCDSHLSREWACATCNTPLEFGSTNNCIYCDCGSAAYDSWDFKCNSDSHGRGFDRYHTDELYRLLTRSKRPDCRNILVLGQTGVGKSTFINSFVNFLTFESFDEAKSALKLEYKVPCSFSVSHWNSSDLDQKLENRTIRVGSGDNEHDGTTGDSATQRTSVYRVTYNDTKYRIIDTPGIGDTRGPETDNKNIKDIMNTLKRYKELHEILILLKTNEARLTATVNFCFGELLSHLHRSAVANVVFGFTHTLISNYAPGDALKPLQSYLKNNTTVDLTVCRANSYSFDAKSFHYLATYFQGVRGEDERSSRESWDKSRAETLRLLSYIDNLRPHEIRQTLTMEGAREALGHLMIPMVEISQEIRKNLSLLEEKMAELNDMRLTGDELRKKLHLERIKVVPTKLDKPRTVVPFYKSICHEDCRLPGVTEECVGHPELIKCRAFKETKDKTCKSCKHSWQEHMHFFYELTESKVKVKDKDVERRLRDNASDMALRQEGIERVQLLEKEYRSEQKQLRKATAQFVAYLREHSANAFNDATEKYYDQLIKIEIGKIQFGKDHRLNVDANKRKLRGLTDDRDRHLELVKTIQENMHAPRDQTEALLTQDGVEQLIRDLYNLKHFGKNLRSLRDDITHYKNHGKRSHHRHRSRSRRSERSLETREDVSDRSSRSHDEREQESGRNRGILQGIHKFLSDF
;
A
#
# COMPACT_ATOMS: atom_id res chain seq x y z
N MET A 1 -11.13 -17.65 34.77
CA MET A 1 -11.59 -16.31 34.33
C MET A 1 -11.03 -15.29 35.30
N ALA A 2 -10.77 -14.06 34.86
CA ALA A 2 -10.26 -12.99 35.71
C ALA A 2 -11.41 -12.10 36.23
N GLU A 3 -11.12 -11.25 37.20
CA GLU A 3 -11.98 -10.10 37.53
C GLU A 3 -12.05 -9.15 36.33
N ILE A 4 -13.23 -8.61 36.03
CA ILE A 4 -13.43 -7.62 34.97
C ILE A 4 -13.87 -6.30 35.60
N VAL A 5 -13.16 -5.22 35.28
CA VAL A 5 -13.54 -3.85 35.63
C VAL A 5 -14.11 -3.21 34.36
N ARG A 6 -15.41 -2.92 34.35
CA ARG A 6 -16.16 -2.51 33.15
C ARG A 6 -16.79 -1.13 33.37
N PRO A 7 -16.61 -0.15 32.46
CA PRO A 7 -17.42 1.06 32.47
C PRO A 7 -18.92 0.74 32.43
N ALA A 8 -19.74 1.56 33.11
CA ALA A 8 -21.20 1.35 33.13
C ALA A 8 -21.86 1.62 31.78
N LEU A 9 -21.33 2.61 31.03
CA LEU A 9 -21.82 3.04 29.71
C LEU A 9 -23.30 3.50 29.70
N GLY A 10 -23.79 4.01 30.85
CA GLY A 10 -25.18 4.41 31.07
C GLY A 10 -26.10 3.27 31.54
N GLN A 11 -25.67 2.02 31.47
CA GLN A 11 -26.47 0.87 31.93
C GLN A 11 -26.54 0.84 33.45
N GLN A 12 -27.75 0.73 34.00
CA GLN A 12 -28.00 0.72 35.45
C GLN A 12 -28.50 -0.65 35.92
N VAL A 13 -27.63 -1.38 36.61
CA VAL A 13 -27.92 -2.68 37.24
C VAL A 13 -27.50 -2.71 38.70
N ALA A 14 -28.16 -3.59 39.47
CA ALA A 14 -27.90 -3.79 40.89
C ALA A 14 -26.70 -4.71 41.16
N ILE A 15 -26.18 -4.66 42.38
CA ILE A 15 -25.25 -5.68 42.88
C ILE A 15 -25.97 -7.03 42.92
N GLY A 16 -25.26 -8.10 42.54
CA GLY A 16 -25.82 -9.45 42.39
C GLY A 16 -26.34 -9.77 40.98
N THR A 17 -26.54 -8.78 40.11
CA THR A 17 -26.94 -8.99 38.71
C THR A 17 -25.91 -9.84 37.95
N LEU A 18 -26.39 -10.83 37.21
CA LEU A 18 -25.57 -11.74 36.42
C LEU A 18 -25.14 -11.11 35.08
N TYR A 19 -23.99 -11.52 34.56
CA TYR A 19 -23.40 -11.00 33.33
C TYR A 19 -22.89 -12.12 32.41
N ASP A 20 -23.19 -12.01 31.12
CA ASP A 20 -22.66 -12.89 30.08
C ASP A 20 -21.58 -12.16 29.24
N ALA A 21 -20.33 -12.41 29.58
CA ALA A 21 -19.17 -11.83 28.90
C ALA A 21 -18.91 -12.41 27.49
N ARG A 22 -19.75 -13.35 26.99
CA ARG A 22 -19.70 -13.79 25.59
C ARG A 22 -20.37 -12.79 24.65
N VAL A 23 -21.34 -12.04 25.15
CA VAL A 23 -22.13 -11.04 24.42
C VAL A 23 -22.09 -9.65 25.08
N ASP A 24 -21.39 -9.53 26.21
CA ASP A 24 -21.26 -8.33 27.05
C ASP A 24 -22.58 -7.72 27.57
N GLN A 25 -23.53 -8.60 27.90
CA GLN A 25 -24.85 -8.24 28.39
C GLN A 25 -25.04 -8.58 29.87
N PHE A 26 -25.67 -7.65 30.59
CA PHE A 26 -26.28 -7.94 31.89
C PHE A 26 -27.58 -8.73 31.68
N LEU A 27 -27.79 -9.75 32.51
CA LEU A 27 -28.99 -10.58 32.50
C LEU A 27 -30.01 -10.02 33.50
N GLN A 28 -31.29 -10.26 33.25
CA GLN A 28 -32.36 -9.88 34.20
C GLN A 28 -32.33 -10.70 35.52
N SER A 29 -31.54 -11.77 35.56
CA SER A 29 -31.36 -12.65 36.71
C SER A 29 -30.27 -12.12 37.67
N SER A 30 -30.52 -12.28 38.97
CA SER A 30 -29.59 -11.93 40.05
C SER A 30 -29.32 -13.14 40.93
N ILE A 31 -28.12 -13.23 41.51
CA ILE A 31 -27.82 -14.21 42.57
C ILE A 31 -28.43 -13.81 43.91
N LEU A 32 -28.83 -12.55 44.06
CA LEU A 32 -29.40 -12.00 45.30
C LEU A 32 -30.94 -11.94 45.18
N PRO A 33 -31.67 -12.25 46.27
CA PRO A 33 -33.12 -12.14 46.30
C PRO A 33 -33.54 -10.66 46.30
N PRO A 34 -34.76 -10.32 45.82
CA PRO A 34 -35.22 -8.94 45.74
C PRO A 34 -35.29 -8.21 47.09
N ASN A 35 -35.48 -8.95 48.20
CA ASN A 35 -35.49 -8.40 49.55
C ASN A 35 -34.17 -8.73 50.27
N LEU A 36 -33.18 -7.85 50.15
CA LEU A 36 -31.86 -8.00 50.75
C LEU A 36 -31.83 -7.56 52.24
N PRO A 37 -31.33 -8.39 53.17
CA PRO A 37 -31.01 -7.96 54.53
C PRO A 37 -30.05 -6.77 54.59
N ARG A 38 -30.30 -5.81 55.50
CA ARG A 38 -29.51 -4.58 55.63
C ARG A 38 -28.03 -4.86 55.94
N GLY A 39 -27.14 -4.22 55.17
CA GLY A 39 -25.69 -4.30 55.36
C GLY A 39 -25.00 -5.52 54.74
N ILE A 40 -25.61 -6.18 53.76
CA ILE A 40 -24.89 -7.11 52.86
C ILE A 40 -24.07 -6.34 51.81
N VAL A 41 -24.65 -5.25 51.30
CA VAL A 41 -23.92 -4.25 50.52
C VAL A 41 -23.37 -3.22 51.50
N LEU A 42 -22.06 -2.98 51.44
CA LEU A 42 -21.36 -1.94 52.19
C LEU A 42 -21.14 -0.74 51.28
N ARG A 43 -21.57 0.45 51.73
CA ARG A 43 -21.31 1.73 51.07
C ARG A 43 -20.06 2.36 51.66
N GLY A 44 -19.01 2.46 50.86
CA GLY A 44 -17.78 3.19 51.19
C GLY A 44 -17.80 4.59 50.61
N ILE A 45 -17.66 5.62 51.46
CA ILE A 45 -17.39 6.99 51.02
C ILE A 45 -15.96 7.05 50.47
N LEU A 46 -15.77 7.68 49.32
CA LEU A 46 -14.45 7.85 48.71
C LEU A 46 -13.68 9.00 49.40
N PRO A 47 -12.35 8.89 49.56
CA PRO A 47 -11.55 9.98 50.13
C PRO A 47 -11.60 11.22 49.21
N PRO A 48 -11.44 12.46 49.73
CA PRO A 48 -11.54 13.68 48.92
C PRO A 48 -10.64 13.71 47.68
N SER A 49 -9.43 13.16 47.78
CA SER A 49 -8.48 13.02 46.67
C SER A 49 -8.90 12.02 45.58
N GLY A 50 -9.90 11.17 45.83
CA GLY A 50 -10.53 10.30 44.85
C GLY A 50 -11.89 10.80 44.38
N GLN A 51 -12.42 11.88 44.98
CA GLN A 51 -13.75 12.42 44.68
C GLN A 51 -13.77 13.14 43.33
N LEU A 52 -12.72 13.91 43.03
CA LEU A 52 -12.52 14.60 41.76
C LEU A 52 -11.39 13.93 40.97
N GLN A 53 -11.65 13.58 39.72
CA GLN A 53 -10.62 13.10 38.79
C GLN A 53 -10.89 13.70 37.41
N ASN A 54 -9.83 14.14 36.73
CA ASN A 54 -9.90 14.66 35.37
C ASN A 54 -8.92 13.90 34.46
N TRP A 55 -9.25 13.79 33.18
CA TRP A 55 -8.41 13.14 32.18
C TRP A 55 -8.62 13.78 30.80
N MET A 56 -7.56 13.82 29.98
CA MET A 56 -7.49 14.57 28.73
C MET A 56 -7.08 13.67 27.56
N ALA A 57 -7.76 13.80 26.42
CA ALA A 57 -7.45 13.15 25.14
C ALA A 57 -7.27 14.17 24.01
N GLU A 58 -6.36 13.83 23.09
CA GLU A 58 -6.35 14.33 21.72
C GLU A 58 -6.89 13.26 20.76
N GLY A 59 -7.55 13.70 19.69
CA GLY A 59 -8.05 12.86 18.59
C GLY A 59 -9.53 12.46 18.72
N SER A 60 -10.19 12.30 17.56
CA SER A 60 -11.63 12.05 17.44
C SER A 60 -12.04 10.67 16.93
N GLY A 61 -11.11 9.82 16.47
CA GLY A 61 -11.42 8.46 16.00
C GLY A 61 -11.73 7.47 17.14
N HIS A 62 -12.34 6.32 16.80
CA HIS A 62 -12.73 5.28 17.76
C HIS A 62 -11.58 4.87 18.69
N ALA A 63 -10.37 4.70 18.15
CA ALA A 63 -9.20 4.28 18.92
C ALA A 63 -8.83 5.25 20.07
N SER A 64 -8.89 6.57 19.83
CA SER A 64 -8.63 7.57 20.88
C SER A 64 -9.77 7.61 21.91
N ARG A 65 -11.02 7.52 21.44
CA ARG A 65 -12.22 7.60 22.29
C ARG A 65 -12.41 6.35 23.18
N PHE A 66 -12.14 5.15 22.68
CA PHE A 66 -12.14 3.93 23.50
C PHE A 66 -11.05 3.96 24.56
N ARG A 67 -9.83 4.39 24.20
CA ARG A 67 -8.73 4.61 25.16
C ARG A 67 -9.13 5.64 26.23
N ALA A 68 -9.75 6.75 25.82
CA ALA A 68 -10.26 7.79 26.72
C ALA A 68 -11.31 7.27 27.71
N MET A 69 -12.15 6.33 27.28
CA MET A 69 -13.19 5.71 28.11
C MET A 69 -12.69 4.53 28.94
N ARG A 70 -11.44 4.07 28.74
CA ARG A 70 -10.87 2.81 29.29
C ARG A 70 -11.66 1.57 28.86
N VAL A 71 -12.05 1.54 27.58
CA VAL A 71 -12.68 0.40 26.92
C VAL A 71 -11.58 -0.49 26.34
N ASP A 72 -11.58 -1.78 26.67
CA ASP A 72 -10.70 -2.79 26.08
C ASP A 72 -11.26 -3.36 24.76
N ASP A 73 -10.44 -4.10 24.02
CA ASP A 73 -10.77 -4.66 22.70
C ASP A 73 -12.02 -5.57 22.69
N ASN A 74 -12.29 -6.28 23.80
CA ASN A 74 -13.46 -7.15 23.91
C ASN A 74 -14.74 -6.34 24.04
N LEU A 75 -14.69 -5.30 24.87
CA LEU A 75 -15.81 -4.39 25.06
C LEU A 75 -15.99 -3.49 23.82
N ALA A 76 -14.90 -3.04 23.19
CA ALA A 76 -14.93 -2.26 21.95
C ALA A 76 -15.59 -3.04 20.80
N ALA A 77 -15.25 -4.32 20.62
CA ALA A 77 -15.89 -5.19 19.64
C ALA A 77 -17.42 -5.35 19.90
N SER A 78 -17.83 -5.41 21.16
CA SER A 78 -19.25 -5.46 21.55
C SER A 78 -19.98 -4.13 21.33
N ILE A 79 -19.30 -2.99 21.51
CA ILE A 79 -19.85 -1.66 21.21
C ILE A 79 -20.00 -1.46 19.69
N LEU A 80 -18.94 -1.68 18.90
CA LEU A 80 -18.97 -1.49 17.44
C LEU A 80 -20.02 -2.36 16.76
N SER A 81 -20.18 -3.61 17.24
CA SER A 81 -21.20 -4.54 16.75
C SER A 81 -22.64 -4.18 17.12
N GLY A 82 -22.86 -3.12 17.91
CA GLY A 82 -24.20 -2.72 18.37
C GLY A 82 -24.79 -3.67 19.41
N SER A 83 -23.97 -4.40 20.16
CA SER A 83 -24.43 -5.33 21.21
C SER A 83 -24.71 -4.66 22.56
N ILE A 84 -24.31 -3.39 22.70
CA ILE A 84 -24.45 -2.57 23.91
C ILE A 84 -25.06 -1.23 23.53
N ASP A 85 -26.24 -0.94 24.09
CA ASP A 85 -26.85 0.38 24.02
C ASP A 85 -26.06 1.35 24.93
N LEU A 86 -25.51 2.39 24.32
CA LEU A 86 -24.77 3.45 25.04
C LEU A 86 -25.73 4.59 25.38
N GLU A 87 -25.73 4.99 26.66
CA GLU A 87 -26.51 6.12 27.19
C GLU A 87 -25.62 7.12 27.96
N GLY A 88 -26.15 8.31 28.22
CA GLY A 88 -25.49 9.33 29.05
C GLY A 88 -24.19 9.83 28.43
N SER A 89 -23.15 9.92 29.25
CA SER A 89 -21.82 10.31 28.78
C SER A 89 -21.21 9.33 27.76
N ALA A 90 -21.69 8.07 27.71
CA ALA A 90 -21.17 7.06 26.78
C ALA A 90 -21.53 7.31 25.32
N ASN A 91 -22.52 8.18 25.04
CA ASN A 91 -22.79 8.66 23.68
C ASN A 91 -21.57 9.32 23.02
N PHE A 92 -20.59 9.80 23.80
CA PHE A 92 -19.29 10.26 23.31
C PHE A 92 -18.60 9.25 22.37
N LEU A 93 -18.83 7.94 22.55
CA LEU A 93 -18.25 6.87 21.74
C LEU A 93 -18.95 6.68 20.37
N LYS A 94 -20.18 7.16 20.18
CA LYS A 94 -20.90 7.11 18.88
C LYS A 94 -20.38 8.18 17.92
N ASP A 95 -20.05 9.34 18.47
CA ASP A 95 -19.72 10.59 17.78
C ASP A 95 -18.25 10.66 17.29
N SER A 96 -17.66 9.52 16.87
CA SER A 96 -16.32 9.52 16.30
C SER A 96 -16.32 10.08 14.87
N THR A 97 -15.30 10.87 14.53
CA THR A 97 -15.12 11.43 13.20
C THR A 97 -13.63 11.53 12.92
N VAL A 98 -13.20 11.31 11.68
CA VAL A 98 -11.81 11.50 11.26
C VAL A 98 -11.81 12.38 10.02
N ASP A 99 -11.28 13.58 10.17
CA ASP A 99 -11.05 14.57 9.11
C ASP A 99 -9.68 15.20 9.35
N GLU A 100 -8.82 15.20 8.32
CA GLU A 100 -7.47 15.77 8.36
C GLU A 100 -7.47 17.28 8.64
N ASN A 101 -8.58 17.95 8.31
CA ASN A 101 -8.78 19.38 8.53
C ASN A 101 -9.55 19.70 9.81
N THR A 102 -9.73 18.74 10.73
CA THR A 102 -10.41 18.99 12.01
C THR A 102 -9.52 18.58 13.18
N LEU A 103 -9.36 19.49 14.15
CA LEU A 103 -8.70 19.23 15.42
C LEU A 103 -9.75 18.96 16.50
N CYS A 104 -9.57 17.86 17.24
CA CYS A 104 -10.51 17.39 18.24
C CYS A 104 -9.80 16.97 19.53
N GLY A 105 -10.40 17.33 20.66
CA GLY A 105 -9.90 17.04 21.99
C GLY A 105 -11.04 16.87 22.99
N ALA A 106 -10.78 16.17 24.08
CA ALA A 106 -11.77 15.86 25.09
C ALA A 106 -11.19 15.95 26.50
N VAL A 107 -11.92 16.61 27.40
CA VAL A 107 -11.65 16.64 28.84
C VAL A 107 -12.78 15.92 29.56
N ARG A 108 -12.45 14.84 30.26
CA ARG A 108 -13.36 13.97 31.02
C ARG A 108 -13.28 14.34 32.49
N HIS A 109 -14.37 14.88 33.02
CA HIS A 109 -14.58 15.20 34.43
C HIS A 109 -15.33 14.07 35.15
N PHE A 110 -14.85 13.72 36.34
CA PHE A 110 -15.50 12.81 37.27
C PHE A 110 -15.78 13.50 38.60
N PHE A 111 -17.02 13.38 39.06
CA PHE A 111 -17.40 13.62 40.45
C PHE A 111 -17.89 12.29 41.05
N ASN A 112 -17.04 11.57 41.78
CA ASN A 112 -17.41 10.31 42.42
C ASN A 112 -18.13 10.58 43.75
N THR A 113 -19.18 9.83 44.07
CA THR A 113 -19.92 9.94 45.34
C THR A 113 -19.49 8.87 46.32
N TYR A 114 -19.77 7.61 46.00
CA TYR A 114 -19.47 6.45 46.85
C TYR A 114 -19.24 5.17 46.04
N LYS A 115 -18.77 4.13 46.72
CA LYS A 115 -18.60 2.79 46.16
C LYS A 115 -19.42 1.79 46.98
N ASP A 116 -20.37 1.12 46.34
CA ASP A 116 -21.12 0.02 46.94
C ASP A 116 -20.41 -1.30 46.63
N VAL A 117 -20.20 -2.14 47.65
CA VAL A 117 -19.47 -3.41 47.55
C VAL A 117 -20.23 -4.53 48.26
N LEU A 118 -20.34 -5.70 47.62
CA LEU A 118 -20.88 -6.93 48.21
C LEU A 118 -19.89 -7.50 49.24
N ASP A 119 -20.23 -7.47 50.53
CA ASP A 119 -19.41 -8.08 51.58
C ASP A 119 -19.65 -9.59 51.65
N ILE A 120 -18.84 -10.34 50.90
CA ILE A 120 -18.86 -11.81 50.85
C ILE A 120 -18.27 -12.42 52.15
N ASN A 121 -17.58 -11.64 52.99
CA ASN A 121 -16.82 -12.14 54.14
C ASN A 121 -17.56 -12.03 55.48
N ARG A 122 -18.70 -11.30 55.53
CA ARG A 122 -19.48 -11.07 56.75
C ARG A 122 -19.90 -12.37 57.43
N GLY A 123 -19.87 -12.39 58.77
CA GLY A 123 -20.06 -13.61 59.58
C GLY A 123 -21.37 -14.38 59.35
N ALA A 124 -22.40 -13.73 58.79
CA ALA A 124 -23.67 -14.36 58.41
C ALA A 124 -23.50 -15.51 57.39
N PHE A 125 -22.44 -15.52 56.57
CA PHE A 125 -22.18 -16.59 55.62
C PHE A 125 -21.45 -17.81 56.24
N ARG A 126 -21.01 -17.72 57.52
CA ARG A 126 -20.25 -18.79 58.19
C ARG A 126 -21.09 -19.70 59.10
N THR A 127 -22.31 -19.31 59.46
CA THR A 127 -23.16 -20.01 60.45
C THR A 127 -24.25 -20.91 59.82
N GLY A 128 -23.91 -21.61 58.73
CA GLY A 128 -24.72 -22.73 58.21
C GLY A 128 -25.97 -22.37 57.37
N GLY A 129 -26.43 -21.11 57.37
CA GLY A 129 -27.59 -20.67 56.58
C GLY A 129 -27.32 -20.24 55.13
N ALA A 130 -26.04 -20.12 54.74
CA ALA A 130 -25.64 -19.50 53.46
C ALA A 130 -26.26 -20.09 52.17
N PRO A 131 -26.47 -21.42 52.01
CA PRO A 131 -27.01 -21.99 50.77
C PRO A 131 -28.46 -21.60 50.47
N ALA A 132 -29.21 -21.08 51.45
CA ALA A 132 -30.63 -20.76 51.32
C ALA A 132 -30.92 -19.32 50.85
N MET A 133 -29.89 -18.45 50.80
CA MET A 133 -30.08 -17.03 50.49
C MET A 133 -29.67 -16.63 49.08
N PHE A 134 -28.81 -17.41 48.41
CA PHE A 134 -28.42 -17.14 47.03
C PHE A 134 -29.31 -17.90 46.04
N LEU A 135 -29.75 -17.21 44.99
CA LEU A 135 -30.51 -17.80 43.90
C LEU A 135 -29.57 -18.58 42.94
N PRO A 136 -30.03 -19.70 42.35
CA PRO A 136 -29.22 -20.45 41.38
C PRO A 136 -28.90 -19.57 40.16
N PRO A 137 -27.67 -19.62 39.63
CA PRO A 137 -27.25 -18.76 38.53
C PRO A 137 -27.88 -19.20 37.22
N ASP A 138 -28.22 -18.24 36.35
CA ASP A 138 -28.64 -18.50 34.97
C ASP A 138 -27.54 -19.29 34.23
N PRO A 139 -27.83 -20.40 33.52
CA PRO A 139 -26.82 -21.17 32.80
C PRO A 139 -26.00 -20.38 31.76
N ARG A 140 -26.49 -19.23 31.30
CA ARG A 140 -25.80 -18.31 30.38
C ARG A 140 -24.82 -17.37 31.09
N SER A 141 -24.94 -17.21 32.40
CA SER A 141 -24.11 -16.28 33.14
C SER A 141 -22.65 -16.77 33.26
N THR A 142 -21.73 -15.81 33.36
CA THR A 142 -20.28 -16.04 33.46
C THR A 142 -19.67 -15.31 34.66
N HIS A 143 -20.14 -14.08 34.88
CA HIS A 143 -19.72 -13.18 35.94
C HIS A 143 -20.94 -12.64 36.69
N VAL A 144 -20.70 -12.00 37.82
CA VAL A 144 -21.72 -11.32 38.64
C VAL A 144 -21.19 -9.97 39.10
N VAL A 145 -22.08 -8.97 39.16
CA VAL A 145 -21.78 -7.65 39.71
C VAL A 145 -21.55 -7.76 41.22
N THR A 146 -20.32 -7.48 41.67
CA THR A 146 -19.97 -7.47 43.11
C THR A 146 -19.69 -6.08 43.65
N SER A 147 -19.43 -5.09 42.80
CA SER A 147 -19.20 -3.71 43.23
C SER A 147 -19.62 -2.71 42.15
N VAL A 148 -20.07 -1.54 42.59
CA VAL A 148 -20.48 -0.40 41.74
C VAL A 148 -19.83 0.86 42.28
N ARG A 149 -19.16 1.62 41.42
CA ARG A 149 -18.74 2.99 41.72
C ARG A 149 -19.81 3.94 41.21
N TRP A 150 -20.26 4.86 42.06
CA TRP A 150 -21.29 5.85 41.75
C TRP A 150 -20.69 7.26 41.64
N GLY A 151 -21.33 8.12 40.86
CA GLY A 151 -20.89 9.49 40.65
C GLY A 151 -21.58 10.17 39.47
N LEU A 152 -20.91 11.15 38.88
CA LEU A 152 -21.32 11.81 37.65
C LEU A 152 -20.11 11.92 36.73
N GLN A 153 -20.28 11.46 35.48
CA GLN A 153 -19.35 11.75 34.41
C GLN A 153 -19.82 12.95 33.60
N SER A 154 -18.87 13.76 33.15
CA SER A 154 -19.09 14.77 32.12
C SER A 154 -17.87 14.83 31.21
N ILE A 155 -18.07 14.71 29.91
CA ILE A 155 -17.03 14.76 28.87
C ILE A 155 -17.29 15.99 28.03
N LEU A 156 -16.41 16.98 28.14
CA LEU A 156 -16.44 18.19 27.34
C LEU A 156 -15.49 18.01 26.16
N THR A 157 -16.01 18.10 24.94
CA THR A 157 -15.23 18.00 23.71
C THR A 157 -15.12 19.35 23.04
N MET A 158 -13.96 19.67 22.48
CA MET A 158 -13.71 20.84 21.64
C MET A 158 -13.31 20.40 20.22
N LYS A 159 -13.97 20.96 19.21
CA LYS A 159 -13.73 20.71 17.77
C LYS A 159 -13.37 22.05 17.11
N HIS A 160 -12.27 22.08 16.35
CA HIS A 160 -11.85 23.24 15.55
C HIS A 160 -11.63 22.81 14.10
N ARG A 161 -12.31 23.47 13.15
CA ARG A 161 -12.19 23.19 11.72
C ARG A 161 -11.16 24.12 11.10
N ILE A 162 -10.11 23.54 10.53
CA ILE A 162 -9.02 24.24 9.84
C ILE A 162 -9.54 24.69 8.47
N ALA A 163 -9.77 26.00 8.33
CA ALA A 163 -10.18 26.59 7.05
C ALA A 163 -9.03 26.64 6.02
N ASP A 164 -7.79 26.78 6.49
CA ASP A 164 -6.58 26.87 5.66
C ASP A 164 -5.58 25.77 6.06
N PRO A 165 -5.44 24.70 5.27
CA PRO A 165 -4.51 23.60 5.54
C PRO A 165 -3.04 24.04 5.66
N SER A 166 -2.65 25.20 5.12
CA SER A 166 -1.28 25.71 5.27
C SER A 166 -0.94 26.10 6.71
N GLN A 167 -1.95 26.43 7.52
CA GLN A 167 -1.82 26.81 8.93
C GLN A 167 -1.88 25.61 9.89
N GLN A 168 -2.09 24.38 9.37
CA GLN A 168 -2.35 23.17 10.16
C GLN A 168 -1.30 22.93 11.27
N VAL A 169 -0.02 23.23 11.03
CA VAL A 169 1.04 23.06 12.04
C VAL A 169 0.95 24.08 13.17
N ALA A 170 0.64 25.34 12.85
CA ALA A 170 0.49 26.41 13.84
C ALA A 170 -0.78 26.21 14.68
N LEU A 171 -1.91 25.95 14.01
CA LEU A 171 -3.19 25.68 14.68
C LEU A 171 -3.13 24.43 15.56
N LYS A 172 -2.39 23.38 15.19
CA LYS A 172 -2.13 22.22 16.06
C LYS A 172 -1.40 22.59 17.36
N LEU A 173 -0.46 23.53 17.32
CA LEU A 173 0.26 23.96 18.53
C LEU A 173 -0.61 24.83 19.45
N SER A 174 -1.40 25.75 18.90
CA SER A 174 -2.39 26.54 19.67
C SER A 174 -3.47 25.63 20.26
N PHE A 175 -4.00 24.69 19.47
CA PHE A 175 -4.95 23.67 19.91
C PHE A 175 -4.46 22.88 21.13
N GLN A 176 -3.19 22.46 21.14
CA GLN A 176 -2.63 21.73 22.28
C GLN A 176 -2.52 22.58 23.54
N ARG A 177 -2.26 23.90 23.42
CA ARG A 177 -2.30 24.82 24.58
C ARG A 177 -3.72 25.02 25.08
N ASP A 178 -4.65 25.27 24.17
CA ASP A 178 -6.06 25.50 24.49
C ASP A 178 -6.70 24.27 25.15
N LEU A 179 -6.33 23.06 24.73
CA LEU A 179 -6.77 21.82 25.37
C LEU A 179 -6.17 21.67 26.79
N MET A 180 -4.92 22.09 27.01
CA MET A 180 -4.32 22.14 28.35
C MET A 180 -5.00 23.19 29.25
N GLU A 181 -5.32 24.38 28.72
CA GLU A 181 -6.03 25.43 29.45
C GLU A 181 -7.49 25.01 29.73
N LEU A 182 -8.18 24.37 28.80
CA LEU A 182 -9.50 23.78 29.03
C LEU A 182 -9.44 22.75 30.17
N ASN A 183 -8.43 21.90 30.19
CA ASN A 183 -8.21 20.96 31.29
C ASN A 183 -7.91 21.70 32.61
N ALA A 184 -7.17 22.81 32.60
CA ALA A 184 -6.94 23.65 33.79
C ALA A 184 -8.22 24.32 34.31
N ILE A 185 -9.09 24.81 33.41
CA ILE A 185 -10.42 25.35 33.72
C ILE A 185 -11.30 24.26 34.36
N VAL A 186 -11.35 23.06 33.78
CA VAL A 186 -12.15 21.93 34.31
C VAL A 186 -11.56 21.35 35.60
N ASN A 187 -10.24 21.42 35.82
CA ASN A 187 -9.61 21.14 37.13
C ASN A 187 -10.03 22.14 38.21
N SER A 188 -10.28 23.39 37.82
CA SER A 188 -10.61 24.51 38.72
C SER A 188 -12.11 24.83 38.74
N ILE A 189 -12.95 23.95 38.21
CA ILE A 189 -14.34 24.28 37.84
C ILE A 189 -15.21 24.70 39.04
N TYR A 190 -14.88 24.30 40.26
CA TYR A 190 -15.61 24.70 41.48
C TYR A 190 -15.10 25.99 42.12
N SER A 191 -13.96 26.53 41.69
CA SER A 191 -13.38 27.79 42.17
C SER A 191 -13.46 28.95 41.18
N LEU A 192 -13.83 28.68 39.92
CA LEU A 192 -14.01 29.69 38.87
C LEU A 192 -15.46 30.19 38.81
N ASP A 193 -15.61 31.48 38.46
CA ASP A 193 -16.89 32.07 38.09
C ASP A 193 -17.11 31.94 36.57
N PHE A 194 -18.32 31.55 36.19
CA PHE A 194 -18.79 31.38 34.82
C PHE A 194 -20.00 32.27 34.51
N SER A 195 -20.22 33.33 35.30
CA SER A 195 -21.24 34.37 35.07
C SER A 195 -21.00 35.20 33.80
N ASN A 196 -19.81 35.12 33.21
CA ASN A 196 -19.36 35.88 32.06
C ASN A 196 -18.46 35.04 31.14
N ASP A 197 -18.02 35.63 30.03
CA ASP A 197 -17.28 34.93 28.97
C ASP A 197 -15.74 34.85 29.18
N LEU A 198 -15.25 35.16 30.39
CA LEU A 198 -13.81 35.12 30.70
C LEU A 198 -13.19 33.72 30.54
N ALA A 199 -13.99 32.65 30.57
CA ALA A 199 -13.51 31.29 30.33
C ALA A 199 -13.19 31.04 28.84
N SER A 200 -13.98 31.58 27.92
CA SER A 200 -13.73 31.48 26.46
C SER A 200 -12.51 32.31 26.06
N GLN A 201 -12.36 33.51 26.64
CA GLN A 201 -11.27 34.45 26.36
C GLN A 201 -9.87 33.96 26.76
N ARG A 202 -9.76 32.80 27.44
CA ARG A 202 -8.49 32.14 27.76
C ARG A 202 -7.94 31.27 26.64
N LEU A 203 -8.76 30.96 25.64
CA LEU A 203 -8.39 30.10 24.52
C LEU A 203 -7.94 30.96 23.34
N GLU A 204 -6.91 30.50 22.62
CA GLU A 204 -6.33 31.18 21.45
C GLU A 204 -7.23 31.05 20.20
N LEU A 205 -8.01 29.97 20.07
CA LEU A 205 -8.86 29.68 18.90
C LEU A 205 -10.36 29.60 19.23
N ASP A 206 -11.20 29.75 18.20
CA ASP A 206 -12.64 29.48 18.27
C ASP A 206 -12.94 27.97 18.20
N TYR A 207 -13.86 27.48 19.04
CA TYR A 207 -14.21 26.06 19.14
C TYR A 207 -15.71 25.79 19.11
N GLU A 208 -16.09 24.72 18.40
CA GLU A 208 -17.38 24.06 18.64
C GLU A 208 -17.25 23.17 19.89
N PHE A 209 -18.00 23.50 20.94
CA PHE A 209 -18.08 22.69 22.15
C PHE A 209 -19.28 21.74 22.14
N LYS A 210 -19.10 20.56 22.73
CA LYS A 210 -20.16 19.58 22.99
C LYS A 210 -19.92 18.86 24.31
N LEU A 211 -20.96 18.71 25.12
CA LEU A 211 -20.94 18.12 26.46
C LEU A 211 -21.75 16.81 26.48
N TYR A 212 -21.10 15.71 26.89
CA TYR A 212 -21.74 14.42 27.14
C TYR A 212 -21.75 14.16 28.64
N THR A 213 -22.92 13.95 29.23
CA THR A 213 -23.07 13.88 30.69
C THR A 213 -24.13 12.85 31.05
N ASP A 214 -23.97 12.13 32.17
CA ASP A 214 -24.92 11.07 32.55
C ASP A 214 -26.30 11.63 32.96
N ILE A 215 -26.37 12.94 33.23
CA ILE A 215 -27.64 13.67 33.42
C ILE A 215 -28.48 13.68 32.12
N GLN A 216 -27.85 13.70 30.94
CA GLN A 216 -28.52 13.74 29.64
C GLN A 216 -28.34 12.40 28.90
N ARG A 217 -29.34 11.52 29.00
CA ARG A 217 -29.21 10.12 28.54
C ARG A 217 -29.11 9.94 27.02
N ASP A 218 -29.85 10.71 26.24
CA ASP A 218 -30.09 10.36 24.83
C ASP A 218 -29.07 10.95 23.84
N ARG A 219 -28.45 12.08 24.15
CA ARG A 219 -27.61 12.85 23.22
C ARG A 219 -26.64 13.80 23.92
N GLY A 220 -25.53 14.14 23.26
CA GLY A 220 -24.66 15.24 23.69
C GLY A 220 -25.32 16.61 23.53
N ILE A 221 -25.03 17.53 24.44
CA ILE A 221 -25.48 18.93 24.45
C ILE A 221 -24.45 19.75 23.65
N GLY A 222 -24.85 20.46 22.59
CA GLY A 222 -23.93 21.22 21.73
C GLY A 222 -24.51 22.57 21.31
N LYS A 223 -23.66 23.44 20.74
CA LYS A 223 -23.95 24.84 20.35
C LYS A 223 -24.19 25.83 21.50
N GLU A 224 -23.83 25.45 22.72
CA GLU A 224 -23.76 26.37 23.88
C GLU A 224 -22.34 26.91 24.07
N THR A 225 -22.18 28.05 24.76
CA THR A 225 -20.86 28.62 25.05
C THR A 225 -20.12 27.85 26.15
N LEU A 226 -18.77 27.96 26.17
CA LEU A 226 -17.94 27.29 27.16
C LEU A 226 -18.34 27.63 28.63
N PRO A 227 -18.61 28.90 29.03
CA PRO A 227 -19.10 29.22 30.36
C PRO A 227 -20.40 28.50 30.72
N VAL A 228 -21.35 28.38 29.78
CA VAL A 228 -22.64 27.69 30.02
C VAL A 228 -22.41 26.20 30.27
N MET A 229 -21.56 25.54 29.46
CA MET A 229 -21.21 24.13 29.67
C MET A 229 -20.43 23.91 30.98
N CYS A 230 -19.45 24.76 31.28
CA CYS A 230 -18.70 24.70 32.53
C CYS A 230 -19.61 24.93 33.75
N ARG A 231 -20.55 25.88 33.68
CA ARG A 231 -21.54 26.12 34.73
C ARG A 231 -22.48 24.94 34.92
N PHE A 232 -22.89 24.26 33.83
CA PHE A 232 -23.67 23.03 33.92
C PHE A 232 -22.92 21.94 34.69
N VAL A 233 -21.65 21.69 34.36
CA VAL A 233 -20.81 20.70 35.04
C VAL A 233 -20.55 21.10 36.51
N GLN A 234 -20.31 22.39 36.78
CA GLN A 234 -20.15 22.95 38.13
C GLN A 234 -21.38 22.73 39.03
N LEU A 235 -22.59 22.77 38.46
CA LEU A 235 -23.85 22.51 39.18
C LEU A 235 -24.20 21.01 39.26
N GLY A 236 -23.56 20.16 38.45
CA GLY A 236 -23.80 18.71 38.38
C GLY A 236 -23.84 17.98 39.73
N PRO A 237 -22.90 18.21 40.67
CA PRO A 237 -22.95 17.63 42.00
C PRO A 237 -24.24 17.92 42.77
N GLN A 238 -24.74 19.17 42.71
CA GLN A 238 -25.97 19.56 43.40
C GLN A 238 -27.18 18.80 42.85
N GLN A 239 -27.23 18.63 41.52
CA GLN A 239 -28.33 17.93 40.84
C GLN A 239 -28.40 16.45 41.24
N ILE A 240 -27.26 15.77 41.43
CA ILE A 240 -27.25 14.37 41.88
C ILE A 240 -27.47 14.20 43.38
N THR A 241 -27.04 15.14 44.23
CA THR A 241 -27.27 15.11 45.68
C THR A 241 -28.72 15.37 46.09
N HIS A 242 -29.57 15.85 45.17
CA HIS A 242 -31.01 15.99 45.40
C HIS A 242 -31.83 14.77 44.91
N THR A 243 -31.18 13.69 44.48
CA THR A 243 -31.86 12.43 44.13
C THR A 243 -32.14 11.56 45.37
N PRO A 244 -33.20 10.73 45.39
CA PRO A 244 -33.62 10.00 46.60
C PRO A 244 -32.57 9.08 47.26
N ASP A 245 -31.59 8.59 46.48
CA ASP A 245 -30.51 7.71 46.94
C ASP A 245 -29.17 8.45 47.14
N GLU A 246 -29.13 9.77 46.88
CA GLU A 246 -27.94 10.66 46.87
C GLU A 246 -26.77 10.12 46.01
N ALA A 247 -27.11 9.31 44.99
CA ALA A 247 -26.19 8.43 44.30
C ALA A 247 -25.39 9.09 43.19
N GLY A 248 -26.08 9.86 42.34
CA GLY A 248 -25.69 9.98 40.94
C GLY A 248 -25.90 8.67 40.18
N TYR A 249 -25.05 8.45 39.18
CA TYR A 249 -25.15 7.39 38.19
C TYR A 249 -24.07 6.32 38.39
N PRO A 250 -24.29 5.07 37.93
CA PRO A 250 -23.23 4.08 37.89
C PRO A 250 -22.13 4.50 36.92
N MET A 251 -20.89 4.47 37.38
CA MET A 251 -19.70 4.87 36.61
C MET A 251 -18.94 3.64 36.10
N GLU A 252 -18.77 2.65 36.98
CA GLU A 252 -17.91 1.48 36.77
C GLU A 252 -18.44 0.30 37.59
N TYR A 253 -18.50 -0.86 36.97
CA TYR A 253 -18.87 -2.13 37.56
C TYR A 253 -17.65 -3.02 37.76
N THR A 254 -17.59 -3.68 38.92
CA THR A 254 -16.66 -4.76 39.21
C THR A 254 -17.39 -6.09 39.07
N LEU A 255 -16.95 -6.92 38.14
CA LEU A 255 -17.56 -8.20 37.80
C LEU A 255 -16.63 -9.34 38.20
N HIS A 256 -17.09 -10.22 39.09
CA HIS A 256 -16.33 -11.41 39.50
C HIS A 256 -16.85 -12.66 38.78
N PRO A 257 -15.99 -13.62 38.38
CA PRO A 257 -16.43 -14.89 37.83
C PRO A 257 -17.29 -15.64 38.84
N ILE A 258 -18.42 -16.20 38.40
CA ILE A 258 -19.36 -16.93 39.28
C ILE A 258 -18.69 -18.14 39.95
N GLN A 259 -17.66 -18.69 39.30
CA GLN A 259 -16.78 -19.74 39.81
C GLN A 259 -16.15 -19.39 41.17
N VAL A 260 -15.91 -18.10 41.48
CA VAL A 260 -15.39 -17.63 42.77
C VAL A 260 -16.44 -17.82 43.89
N LEU A 261 -17.73 -17.71 43.57
CA LEU A 261 -18.85 -17.87 44.51
C LEU A 261 -19.40 -19.30 44.56
N ARG A 262 -18.82 -20.27 43.84
CA ARG A 262 -19.31 -21.67 43.76
C ARG A 262 -19.51 -22.36 45.10
N HIS A 263 -18.79 -21.93 46.14
CA HIS A 263 -18.88 -22.48 47.50
C HIS A 263 -20.08 -21.95 48.31
N LEU A 264 -20.79 -20.95 47.77
CA LEU A 264 -21.94 -20.27 48.37
C LEU A 264 -23.25 -20.50 47.58
N MET A 265 -23.16 -21.16 46.41
CA MET A 265 -24.20 -21.20 45.38
C MET A 265 -24.56 -22.65 44.99
N PRO A 266 -25.84 -23.06 44.98
CA PRO A 266 -26.23 -24.36 44.44
C PRO A 266 -26.02 -24.45 42.92
N GLY A 267 -25.49 -25.59 42.42
CA GLY A 267 -25.55 -25.95 41.00
C GLY A 267 -24.44 -25.42 40.07
N GLY A 268 -23.34 -24.85 40.60
CA GLY A 268 -22.25 -24.30 39.77
C GLY A 268 -21.43 -25.35 38.99
N GLY A 269 -21.80 -25.61 37.73
CA GLY A 269 -21.05 -26.46 36.80
C GLY A 269 -19.78 -25.81 36.21
N PRO A 270 -18.92 -26.58 35.52
CA PRO A 270 -17.75 -26.03 34.84
C PRO A 270 -18.15 -25.25 33.58
N HIS A 271 -17.85 -23.96 33.54
CA HIS A 271 -18.04 -23.12 32.34
C HIS A 271 -16.78 -23.11 31.45
N PRO A 272 -16.93 -23.09 30.10
CA PRO A 272 -15.80 -22.94 29.17
C PRO A 272 -14.99 -21.67 29.43
N ALA A 273 -13.69 -21.71 29.13
CA ALA A 273 -12.85 -20.52 29.17
C ALA A 273 -13.21 -19.59 28.00
N LEU A 274 -13.55 -18.34 28.33
CA LEU A 274 -13.74 -17.26 27.34
C LEU A 274 -12.44 -17.02 26.57
N ARG A 275 -12.56 -16.79 25.26
CA ARG A 275 -11.45 -16.25 24.46
C ARG A 275 -11.56 -14.74 24.41
N ALA A 276 -10.44 -14.06 24.62
CA ALA A 276 -10.32 -12.64 24.37
C ALA A 276 -10.20 -12.38 22.86
N ILE A 277 -10.85 -11.32 22.39
CA ILE A 277 -10.49 -10.60 21.17
C ILE A 277 -9.28 -9.72 21.48
N THR A 278 -8.35 -9.65 20.54
CA THR A 278 -7.02 -9.02 20.64
C THR A 278 -6.62 -8.24 19.37
N ASN A 279 -7.41 -8.33 18.29
CA ASN A 279 -7.17 -7.64 17.02
C ASN A 279 -8.47 -7.07 16.44
N ILE A 280 -9.01 -6.04 17.10
CA ILE A 280 -10.18 -5.28 16.64
C ILE A 280 -9.81 -3.94 15.99
N ASP A 281 -8.57 -3.47 16.15
CA ASP A 281 -8.07 -2.18 15.64
C ASP A 281 -8.45 -1.83 14.19
N PRO A 282 -8.42 -2.76 13.20
CA PRO A 282 -8.83 -2.44 11.83
C PRO A 282 -10.30 -1.97 11.73
N PHE A 283 -11.17 -2.44 12.62
CA PHE A 283 -12.57 -2.00 12.66
C PHE A 283 -12.72 -0.59 13.23
N PHE A 284 -11.74 -0.04 13.96
CA PHE A 284 -11.78 1.38 14.37
C PHE A 284 -11.69 2.30 13.16
N ILE A 285 -10.69 2.07 12.30
CA ILE A 285 -10.49 2.80 11.03
C ILE A 285 -11.74 2.67 10.16
N LEU A 286 -12.22 1.44 9.97
CA LEU A 286 -13.36 1.15 9.12
C LEU A 286 -14.65 1.86 9.58
N PHE A 287 -14.94 1.90 10.88
CA PHE A 287 -16.11 2.64 11.40
C PHE A 287 -15.90 4.16 11.42
N ASP A 288 -14.66 4.64 11.61
CA ASP A 288 -14.30 6.06 11.48
C ASP A 288 -14.50 6.57 10.04
N ASP A 289 -14.05 5.80 9.04
CA ASP A 289 -14.29 6.06 7.62
C ASP A 289 -15.79 6.11 7.29
N TRP A 290 -16.58 5.21 7.88
CA TRP A 290 -18.05 5.21 7.73
C TRP A 290 -18.69 6.47 8.29
N ASN A 291 -18.27 6.91 9.48
CA ASN A 291 -18.76 8.14 10.08
C ASN A 291 -18.37 9.36 9.23
N ALA A 292 -17.12 9.46 8.78
CA ALA A 292 -16.65 10.54 7.91
C ALA A 292 -17.39 10.57 6.56
N CYS A 293 -17.63 9.41 5.94
CA CYS A 293 -18.43 9.31 4.71
C CYS A 293 -19.90 9.70 4.92
N THR A 294 -20.46 9.45 6.12
CA THR A 294 -21.82 9.85 6.48
C THR A 294 -21.90 11.36 6.68
N GLU A 295 -21.03 11.96 7.51
CA GLU A 295 -20.94 13.42 7.74
C GLU A 295 -20.77 14.15 6.40
N LYS A 296 -19.90 13.66 5.51
CA LYS A 296 -19.70 14.23 4.16
C LYS A 296 -20.94 14.18 3.26
N LEU A 297 -21.71 13.08 3.27
CA LEU A 297 -22.94 12.96 2.50
C LEU A 297 -24.08 13.80 3.09
N GLU A 298 -24.18 13.89 4.41
CA GLU A 298 -25.16 14.72 5.12
C GLU A 298 -24.87 16.22 4.96
N GLU A 299 -23.60 16.65 5.11
CA GLU A 299 -23.17 18.02 4.79
C GLU A 299 -23.53 18.37 3.35
N TYR A 300 -23.25 17.47 2.40
CA TYR A 300 -23.59 17.70 1.00
C TYR A 300 -25.10 17.77 0.79
N ARG A 301 -25.88 16.83 1.33
CA ARG A 301 -27.36 16.82 1.20
C ARG A 301 -27.99 18.05 1.82
N HIS A 302 -27.51 18.48 3.00
CA HIS A 302 -27.90 19.73 3.61
C HIS A 302 -27.56 20.93 2.72
N SER A 303 -26.40 20.93 2.06
CA SER A 303 -26.05 21.97 1.09
C SER A 303 -26.96 22.01 -0.16
N LEU A 304 -27.72 20.94 -0.48
CA LEU A 304 -28.71 20.95 -1.56
C LEU A 304 -30.09 21.49 -1.14
N VAL A 305 -30.39 21.56 0.16
CA VAL A 305 -31.68 22.05 0.66
C VAL A 305 -31.85 23.53 0.30
N GLY A 306 -33.04 23.90 -0.21
CA GLY A 306 -33.31 25.25 -0.73
C GLY A 306 -32.70 25.55 -2.11
N ARG A 307 -31.84 24.68 -2.63
CA ARG A 307 -31.20 24.80 -3.95
C ARG A 307 -31.78 23.83 -5.00
N GLU A 308 -32.84 23.12 -4.65
CA GLU A 308 -33.43 22.04 -5.49
C GLU A 308 -33.87 22.53 -6.88
N GLN A 309 -34.26 23.81 -7.01
CA GLN A 309 -34.65 24.45 -8.28
C GLN A 309 -33.48 24.69 -9.27
N TYR A 310 -32.24 24.40 -8.89
CA TYR A 310 -31.04 24.57 -9.71
C TYR A 310 -30.44 23.23 -10.17
N LEU A 311 -31.10 22.11 -9.88
CA LEU A 311 -30.54 20.76 -9.98
C LEU A 311 -31.54 19.76 -10.58
N ALA A 312 -31.02 18.71 -11.21
CA ALA A 312 -31.83 17.55 -11.57
C ALA A 312 -32.35 16.84 -10.32
N ARG A 313 -33.65 16.51 -10.27
CA ARG A 313 -34.25 15.80 -9.13
C ARG A 313 -33.59 14.45 -8.88
N SER A 314 -33.24 13.73 -9.95
CA SER A 314 -32.52 12.45 -9.87
C SER A 314 -31.22 12.54 -9.07
N HIS A 315 -30.46 13.64 -9.19
CA HIS A 315 -29.23 13.84 -8.41
C HIS A 315 -29.51 13.91 -6.90
N ILE A 316 -30.61 14.54 -6.50
CA ILE A 316 -31.02 14.61 -5.09
C ILE A 316 -31.44 13.22 -4.60
N ASP A 317 -32.26 12.53 -5.39
CA ASP A 317 -32.75 11.19 -5.06
C ASP A 317 -31.60 10.15 -5.03
N GLU A 318 -30.56 10.31 -5.86
CA GLU A 318 -29.32 9.52 -5.84
C GLU A 318 -28.46 9.77 -4.59
N VAL A 319 -28.40 11.01 -4.10
CA VAL A 319 -27.71 11.34 -2.84
C VAL A 319 -28.47 10.74 -1.65
N ASP A 320 -29.79 10.88 -1.61
CA ASP A 320 -30.64 10.29 -0.56
C ASP A 320 -30.57 8.74 -0.58
N ALA A 321 -30.55 8.13 -1.76
CA ALA A 321 -30.33 6.68 -1.91
C ALA A 321 -28.92 6.26 -1.44
N SER A 322 -27.90 7.08 -1.68
CA SER A 322 -26.52 6.81 -1.24
C SER A 322 -26.39 6.85 0.28
N ILE A 323 -27.06 7.80 0.97
CA ILE A 323 -27.14 7.84 2.44
C ILE A 323 -27.81 6.57 2.98
N ALA A 324 -28.98 6.21 2.44
CA ALA A 324 -29.71 5.01 2.85
C ALA A 324 -28.92 3.70 2.61
N LEU A 325 -28.17 3.62 1.50
CA LEU A 325 -27.29 2.50 1.19
C LEU A 325 -26.11 2.41 2.18
N LEU A 326 -25.50 3.54 2.53
CA LEU A 326 -24.39 3.61 3.48
C LEU A 326 -24.81 3.13 4.88
N GLU A 327 -25.96 3.60 5.37
CA GLU A 327 -26.56 3.10 6.62
C GLU A 327 -26.86 1.60 6.58
N THR A 328 -27.44 1.12 5.48
CA THR A 328 -27.82 -0.29 5.33
C THR A 328 -26.57 -1.18 5.32
N SER A 329 -25.51 -0.74 4.65
CA SER A 329 -24.21 -1.42 4.64
C SER A 329 -23.59 -1.50 6.05
N ARG A 330 -23.60 -0.39 6.80
CA ARG A 330 -23.15 -0.33 8.20
C ARG A 330 -23.94 -1.31 9.09
N LYS A 331 -25.28 -1.30 9.02
CA LYS A 331 -26.16 -2.19 9.79
C LYS A 331 -25.88 -3.67 9.47
N ASN A 332 -25.65 -4.01 8.20
CA ASN A 332 -25.29 -5.37 7.77
C ASN A 332 -23.93 -5.82 8.31
N LEU A 333 -22.92 -4.94 8.33
CA LEU A 333 -21.64 -5.22 8.95
C LEU A 333 -21.79 -5.43 10.46
N GLN A 334 -22.51 -4.56 11.17
CA GLN A 334 -22.73 -4.68 12.62
C GLN A 334 -23.36 -6.02 13.01
N MET A 335 -24.42 -6.45 12.31
CA MET A 335 -25.05 -7.77 12.53
C MET A 335 -24.08 -8.94 12.28
N THR A 336 -23.22 -8.83 11.27
CA THR A 336 -22.24 -9.88 10.93
C THR A 336 -21.08 -9.92 11.92
N LEU A 337 -20.62 -8.74 12.37
CA LEU A 337 -19.61 -8.57 13.40
C LEU A 337 -20.12 -9.11 14.75
N GLN A 338 -21.35 -8.78 15.16
CA GLN A 338 -21.98 -9.28 16.39
C GLN A 338 -21.95 -10.82 16.47
N ARG A 339 -22.43 -11.49 15.41
CA ARG A 339 -22.43 -12.95 15.33
C ARG A 339 -21.02 -13.53 15.37
N THR A 340 -20.07 -12.87 14.71
CA THR A 340 -18.66 -13.30 14.65
C THR A 340 -17.96 -13.13 16.00
N VAL A 341 -18.15 -12.00 16.67
CA VAL A 341 -17.64 -11.67 18.01
C VAL A 341 -18.13 -12.69 19.05
N ALA A 342 -19.43 -12.95 19.09
CA ALA A 342 -20.01 -13.96 19.99
C ALA A 342 -19.41 -15.36 19.73
N SER A 343 -19.28 -15.75 18.46
CA SER A 343 -18.70 -17.03 18.04
C SER A 343 -17.18 -17.15 18.30
N ILE A 344 -16.47 -16.03 18.44
CA ILE A 344 -15.06 -16.03 18.86
C ILE A 344 -14.97 -16.20 20.37
N LYS A 345 -15.77 -15.43 21.14
CA LYS A 345 -15.79 -15.44 22.61
C LYS A 345 -16.25 -16.79 23.18
N ASP A 346 -17.19 -17.48 22.54
CA ASP A 346 -17.61 -18.85 22.89
C ASP A 346 -16.65 -19.96 22.41
N GLY A 347 -15.70 -19.61 21.52
CA GLY A 347 -14.66 -20.49 21.02
C GLY A 347 -15.02 -21.34 19.80
N THR A 348 -16.23 -21.22 19.24
CA THR A 348 -16.68 -21.96 18.04
C THR A 348 -15.97 -21.52 16.75
N VAL A 349 -15.65 -20.23 16.64
CA VAL A 349 -14.92 -19.59 15.54
C VAL A 349 -13.56 -19.09 16.05
N HIS A 350 -12.62 -18.90 15.13
CA HIS A 350 -11.30 -18.34 15.44
C HIS A 350 -11.20 -16.90 14.94
N GLU A 351 -10.45 -16.07 15.65
CA GLU A 351 -10.36 -14.62 15.47
C GLU A 351 -10.00 -14.17 14.04
N HIS A 352 -9.29 -14.99 13.26
CA HIS A 352 -8.97 -14.70 11.84
C HIS A 352 -10.21 -14.46 10.96
N ARG A 353 -11.41 -14.79 11.43
CA ARG A 353 -12.67 -14.47 10.74
C ARG A 353 -12.89 -12.95 10.62
N LEU A 354 -12.35 -12.17 11.56
CA LEU A 354 -12.37 -10.71 11.55
C LEU A 354 -11.52 -10.14 10.40
N GLU A 355 -10.36 -10.74 10.07
CA GLU A 355 -9.52 -10.33 8.93
C GLU A 355 -10.28 -10.38 7.60
N TYR A 356 -11.04 -11.47 7.37
CA TYR A 356 -11.85 -11.62 6.16
C TYR A 356 -13.01 -10.63 6.13
N LEU A 357 -13.71 -10.45 7.25
CA LEU A 357 -14.83 -9.52 7.37
C LEU A 357 -14.40 -8.06 7.15
N TYR A 358 -13.19 -7.68 7.55
CA TYR A 358 -12.60 -6.38 7.25
C TYR A 358 -12.31 -6.24 5.74
N ALA A 359 -11.62 -7.22 5.14
CA ALA A 359 -11.19 -7.16 3.74
C ALA A 359 -12.37 -7.09 2.75
N ASP A 360 -13.51 -7.71 3.08
CA ASP A 360 -14.74 -7.63 2.26
C ASP A 360 -15.39 -6.23 2.27
N HIS A 361 -15.03 -5.36 3.22
CA HIS A 361 -15.70 -4.07 3.46
C HIS A 361 -14.79 -2.82 3.37
N GLU A 362 -13.46 -2.96 3.38
CA GLU A 362 -12.43 -1.91 3.50
C GLU A 362 -12.61 -0.68 2.57
N SER A 363 -13.20 -0.83 1.38
CA SER A 363 -13.40 0.27 0.42
C SER A 363 -14.87 0.66 0.18
N SER A 364 -15.80 0.08 0.92
CA SER A 364 -17.25 0.19 0.60
C SER A 364 -17.82 1.58 0.91
N ALA A 365 -17.42 2.22 2.01
CA ALA A 365 -17.93 3.52 2.42
C ALA A 365 -17.46 4.65 1.48
N GLN A 366 -16.17 4.64 1.12
CA GLN A 366 -15.56 5.66 0.26
C GLN A 366 -16.12 5.63 -1.16
N GLN A 367 -16.47 4.45 -1.68
CA GLN A 367 -17.12 4.29 -2.99
C GLN A 367 -18.53 4.90 -3.00
N ILE A 368 -19.33 4.66 -1.96
CA ILE A 368 -20.70 5.20 -1.85
C ILE A 368 -20.67 6.74 -1.70
N SER A 369 -19.69 7.31 -0.97
CA SER A 369 -19.58 8.76 -0.78
C SER A 369 -19.00 9.56 -1.95
N MET A 370 -18.70 8.93 -3.10
CA MET A 370 -18.15 9.61 -4.28
C MET A 370 -19.13 10.59 -4.96
N ILE A 371 -20.44 10.50 -4.66
CA ILE A 371 -21.45 11.47 -5.13
C ILE A 371 -21.39 12.82 -4.38
N ALA A 372 -20.78 12.85 -3.18
CA ALA A 372 -20.70 14.04 -2.36
C ALA A 372 -19.83 15.13 -3.01
N GLY A 373 -20.41 16.32 -3.21
CA GLY A 373 -19.74 17.49 -3.75
C GLY A 373 -19.80 17.67 -5.28
N GLN A 374 -20.38 16.72 -6.03
CA GLN A 374 -20.30 16.73 -7.51
C GLN A 374 -20.93 17.96 -8.19
N GLN A 375 -21.92 18.60 -7.57
CA GLN A 375 -22.60 19.81 -8.10
C GLN A 375 -22.19 21.10 -7.35
N SER A 376 -21.24 21.05 -6.40
CA SER A 376 -20.93 22.18 -5.52
C SER A 376 -20.38 23.40 -6.25
N ASP A 377 -19.56 23.22 -7.30
CA ASP A 377 -19.04 24.34 -8.09
C ASP A 377 -20.12 24.98 -8.99
N LYS A 378 -21.07 24.16 -9.49
CA LYS A 378 -22.24 24.62 -10.26
C LYS A 378 -23.14 25.51 -9.41
N LEU A 379 -23.48 25.07 -8.20
CA LEU A 379 -24.28 25.87 -7.27
C LEU A 379 -23.58 27.18 -6.90
N ARG A 380 -22.27 27.14 -6.59
CA ARG A 380 -21.48 28.33 -6.25
C ARG A 380 -21.48 29.37 -7.36
N PHE A 381 -21.36 28.94 -8.63
CA PHE A 381 -21.44 29.83 -9.79
C PHE A 381 -22.83 30.47 -9.93
N ILE A 382 -23.90 29.68 -9.81
CA ILE A 382 -25.28 30.16 -9.91
C ILE A 382 -25.56 31.22 -8.85
N GLU A 383 -25.20 30.96 -7.58
CA GLU A 383 -25.39 31.91 -6.48
C GLU A 383 -24.62 33.22 -6.68
N GLN A 384 -23.37 33.16 -7.14
CA GLN A 384 -22.56 34.37 -7.42
C GLN A 384 -23.23 35.27 -8.49
N CYS A 385 -23.80 34.67 -9.53
CA CYS A 385 -24.49 35.40 -10.59
C CYS A 385 -25.84 35.98 -10.10
N LEU A 386 -26.62 35.21 -9.34
CA LEU A 386 -27.90 35.67 -8.76
C LEU A 386 -27.69 36.84 -7.79
N ASN A 387 -26.67 36.76 -6.92
CA ASN A 387 -26.29 37.84 -6.00
C ASN A 387 -25.82 39.11 -6.73
N SER A 388 -25.43 38.97 -7.99
CA SER A 388 -25.04 40.08 -8.87
C SER A 388 -26.18 40.53 -9.81
N GLY A 389 -27.42 40.13 -9.54
CA GLY A 389 -28.62 40.59 -10.25
C GLY A 389 -29.04 39.78 -11.49
N ALA A 390 -28.38 38.66 -11.79
CA ALA A 390 -28.81 37.78 -12.89
C ALA A 390 -30.06 36.96 -12.52
N THR A 391 -30.77 36.45 -13.53
CA THR A 391 -31.94 35.56 -13.39
C THR A 391 -31.61 34.15 -13.90
N TYR A 392 -31.90 33.10 -13.12
CA TYR A 392 -31.63 31.70 -13.50
C TYR A 392 -32.77 31.06 -14.30
N ILE A 393 -32.40 30.30 -15.33
CA ILE A 393 -33.27 29.48 -16.18
C ILE A 393 -32.64 28.09 -16.31
N GLY A 394 -33.46 27.05 -16.10
CA GLY A 394 -33.06 25.66 -16.21
C GLY A 394 -34.00 24.73 -15.44
N PHE A 395 -33.49 24.08 -14.40
CA PHE A 395 -34.24 23.09 -13.60
C PHE A 395 -35.43 23.68 -12.81
N ASN A 396 -35.54 25.00 -12.73
CA ASN A 396 -36.69 25.70 -12.13
C ASN A 396 -37.94 25.71 -13.04
N GLY A 397 -37.86 25.16 -14.26
CA GLY A 397 -38.95 25.15 -15.22
C GLY A 397 -39.24 26.52 -15.85
N ALA A 398 -38.42 27.54 -15.57
CA ALA A 398 -38.48 28.81 -16.28
C ALA A 398 -37.95 28.62 -17.72
N CYS A 399 -38.54 29.36 -18.66
CA CYS A 399 -38.12 29.39 -20.07
C CYS A 399 -38.08 30.83 -20.58
N ILE A 400 -37.17 31.14 -21.51
CA ILE A 400 -37.08 32.48 -22.12
C ILE A 400 -38.26 32.66 -23.08
N ASN A 401 -39.32 33.30 -22.61
CA ASN A 401 -40.51 33.57 -23.43
C ASN A 401 -40.29 34.86 -24.26
N GLU A 402 -39.67 34.70 -25.44
CA GLU A 402 -39.21 35.79 -26.31
C GLU A 402 -40.28 36.82 -26.69
N ARG A 403 -41.57 36.44 -26.63
CA ARG A 403 -42.72 37.33 -26.94
C ARG A 403 -43.01 38.37 -25.86
N THR A 404 -42.44 38.23 -24.67
CA THR A 404 -42.65 39.12 -23.51
C THR A 404 -41.44 39.99 -23.16
N LEU A 405 -40.30 39.80 -23.83
CA LEU A 405 -39.06 40.54 -23.57
C LEU A 405 -38.99 41.86 -24.35
N SER A 406 -39.93 42.77 -24.07
CA SER A 406 -39.93 44.14 -24.62
C SER A 406 -39.26 45.12 -23.65
N HIS A 407 -37.95 44.97 -23.45
CA HIS A 407 -37.14 45.93 -22.69
C HIS A 407 -36.03 46.51 -23.57
N ASP A 408 -35.87 47.83 -23.49
CA ASP A 408 -34.77 48.60 -24.05
C ASP A 408 -34.01 49.22 -22.86
N PRO A 409 -32.72 48.91 -22.64
CA PRO A 409 -31.82 48.08 -23.45
C PRO A 409 -32.14 46.57 -23.44
N PRO A 410 -31.75 45.82 -24.49
CA PRO A 410 -32.10 44.41 -24.64
C PRO A 410 -31.40 43.51 -23.61
N PRO A 411 -32.08 42.45 -23.13
CA PRO A 411 -31.53 41.54 -22.13
C PRO A 411 -30.39 40.68 -22.68
N TYR A 412 -29.51 40.22 -21.81
CA TYR A 412 -28.34 39.38 -22.12
C TYR A 412 -28.54 37.96 -21.60
N ARG A 413 -27.83 36.97 -22.17
CA ARG A 413 -27.78 35.60 -21.67
C ARG A 413 -26.35 35.05 -21.54
N PHE A 414 -26.15 34.18 -20.57
CA PHE A 414 -24.94 33.37 -20.35
C PHE A 414 -25.31 31.88 -20.33
N LEU A 415 -24.87 31.11 -21.32
CA LEU A 415 -25.15 29.67 -21.43
C LEU A 415 -24.01 28.85 -20.80
N PHE A 416 -24.33 27.86 -19.95
CA PHE A 416 -23.35 26.97 -19.32
C PHE A 416 -23.90 25.54 -19.09
N ASN A 417 -23.02 24.56 -18.87
CA ASN A 417 -23.36 23.18 -18.50
C ASN A 417 -22.24 22.54 -17.65
N ASN A 418 -22.50 21.35 -17.08
CA ASN A 418 -21.56 20.64 -16.20
C ASN A 418 -20.25 20.20 -16.86
N ALA A 419 -20.20 20.08 -18.20
CA ALA A 419 -18.97 19.76 -18.93
C ALA A 419 -18.05 20.98 -19.00
N VAL A 420 -18.61 22.15 -19.34
CA VAL A 420 -17.89 23.42 -19.49
C VAL A 420 -17.36 23.95 -18.16
N LEU A 421 -18.05 23.70 -17.03
CA LEU A 421 -17.52 24.06 -15.70
C LEU A 421 -16.17 23.40 -15.37
N LYS A 422 -15.84 22.26 -16.00
CA LYS A 422 -14.60 21.52 -15.76
C LYS A 422 -13.43 22.01 -16.64
N SER A 423 -13.67 22.88 -17.62
CA SER A 423 -12.61 23.47 -18.47
C SER A 423 -12.07 24.77 -17.86
N SER A 424 -11.02 24.66 -17.04
CA SER A 424 -10.54 25.73 -16.14
C SER A 424 -10.02 27.00 -16.82
N SER A 425 -9.55 26.95 -18.07
CA SER A 425 -9.01 28.15 -18.76
C SER A 425 -10.12 29.03 -19.34
N SER A 426 -10.99 28.48 -20.19
CA SER A 426 -12.08 29.22 -20.85
C SER A 426 -13.18 29.65 -19.87
N TRP A 427 -13.47 28.83 -18.86
CA TRP A 427 -14.47 29.11 -17.83
C TRP A 427 -14.14 30.38 -17.04
N ASN A 428 -12.89 30.49 -16.55
CA ASN A 428 -12.46 31.59 -15.70
C ASN A 428 -12.46 32.95 -16.44
N GLU A 429 -12.08 32.96 -17.72
CA GLU A 429 -12.11 34.16 -18.56
C GLU A 429 -13.56 34.66 -18.75
N HIS A 430 -14.47 33.80 -19.22
CA HIS A 430 -15.87 34.17 -19.45
C HIS A 430 -16.61 34.53 -18.16
N CYS A 431 -16.30 33.86 -17.04
CA CYS A 431 -16.84 34.22 -15.72
C CYS A 431 -16.27 35.54 -15.18
N THR A 432 -15.11 35.99 -15.66
CA THR A 432 -14.57 37.32 -15.33
C THR A 432 -15.32 38.39 -16.12
N THR A 433 -15.46 38.22 -17.44
CA THR A 433 -16.26 39.12 -18.29
C THR A 433 -17.71 39.24 -17.83
N LEU A 434 -18.36 38.12 -17.43
CA LEU A 434 -19.72 38.15 -16.89
C LEU A 434 -19.80 38.96 -15.59
N ARG A 435 -18.84 38.79 -14.67
CA ARG A 435 -18.82 39.54 -13.40
C ARG A 435 -18.57 41.03 -13.62
N GLU A 436 -17.63 41.40 -14.49
CA GLU A 436 -17.38 42.79 -14.88
C GLU A 436 -18.63 43.46 -15.48
N PHE A 437 -19.38 42.74 -16.31
CA PHE A 437 -20.64 43.22 -16.87
C PHE A 437 -21.73 43.39 -15.78
N LEU A 438 -21.90 42.41 -14.89
CA LEU A 438 -22.90 42.47 -13.81
C LEU A 438 -22.58 43.52 -12.74
N HIS A 439 -21.30 43.84 -12.51
CA HIS A 439 -20.88 44.83 -11.50
C HIS A 439 -20.84 46.27 -12.03
N ASN A 440 -21.07 46.51 -13.31
CA ASN A 440 -21.03 47.84 -13.89
C ASN A 440 -22.32 48.64 -13.58
N PRO A 441 -22.26 49.72 -12.77
CA PRO A 441 -23.47 50.46 -12.37
C PRO A 441 -24.17 51.20 -13.51
N GLN A 442 -23.53 51.34 -14.68
CA GLN A 442 -24.09 52.05 -15.84
C GLN A 442 -24.91 51.13 -16.77
N THR A 443 -24.86 49.80 -16.59
CA THR A 443 -25.60 48.84 -17.42
C THR A 443 -26.80 48.28 -16.66
N GLN A 444 -27.99 48.87 -16.86
CA GLN A 444 -29.25 48.38 -16.29
C GLN A 444 -29.84 47.17 -17.06
N ASN A 445 -29.01 46.40 -17.77
CA ASN A 445 -29.47 45.34 -18.66
C ASN A 445 -29.78 44.07 -17.87
N GLN A 446 -30.98 43.51 -18.04
CA GLN A 446 -31.35 42.23 -17.43
C GLN A 446 -30.47 41.09 -18.00
N VAL A 447 -29.85 40.29 -17.14
CA VAL A 447 -28.99 39.16 -17.52
C VAL A 447 -29.62 37.83 -17.10
N PHE A 448 -29.66 36.88 -18.01
CA PHE A 448 -30.14 35.51 -17.79
C PHE A 448 -28.98 34.51 -17.77
N ILE A 449 -28.83 33.73 -16.71
CA ILE A 449 -27.95 32.54 -16.71
C ILE A 449 -28.80 31.32 -17.07
N VAL A 450 -28.35 30.54 -18.06
CA VAL A 450 -29.11 29.44 -18.64
C VAL A 450 -28.31 28.15 -18.53
N ASP A 451 -28.89 27.20 -17.83
CA ASP A 451 -28.32 25.90 -17.50
C ASP A 451 -28.73 24.86 -18.56
N CYS A 452 -27.81 24.59 -19.48
CA CYS A 452 -28.03 23.69 -20.61
C CYS A 452 -27.92 22.19 -20.24
N ASP A 453 -27.78 21.84 -18.95
CA ASP A 453 -28.05 20.47 -18.48
C ASP A 453 -29.57 20.23 -18.26
N ALA A 454 -30.38 21.29 -18.18
CA ALA A 454 -31.81 21.18 -17.91
C ALA A 454 -32.61 20.70 -19.14
N PRO A 455 -33.58 19.76 -19.00
CA PRO A 455 -34.30 19.19 -20.14
C PRO A 455 -35.02 20.20 -21.05
N SER A 456 -35.46 21.34 -20.50
CA SER A 456 -36.15 22.42 -21.23
C SER A 456 -35.22 23.29 -22.09
N GLU A 457 -33.93 23.34 -21.76
CA GLU A 457 -32.92 24.22 -22.39
C GLU A 457 -31.68 23.43 -22.86
N TYR A 458 -31.79 22.11 -22.96
CA TYR A 458 -30.68 21.18 -23.18
C TYR A 458 -29.89 21.52 -24.45
N ARG A 459 -28.58 21.76 -24.28
CA ARG A 459 -27.64 22.02 -25.37
C ARG A 459 -26.25 21.50 -25.00
N GLU A 460 -25.61 20.82 -25.93
CA GLU A 460 -24.18 20.57 -25.86
C GLU A 460 -23.43 21.89 -26.06
N LEU A 461 -22.60 22.25 -25.08
CA LEU A 461 -21.74 23.43 -25.11
C LEU A 461 -20.28 22.97 -25.07
N GLY A 462 -19.47 23.42 -26.02
CA GLY A 462 -18.00 23.28 -25.98
C GLY A 462 -17.29 24.42 -25.22
N ALA A 463 -18.01 25.51 -24.93
CA ALA A 463 -17.51 26.69 -24.20
C ALA A 463 -18.70 27.50 -23.64
N PRO A 464 -18.50 28.41 -22.66
CA PRO A 464 -19.53 29.32 -22.20
C PRO A 464 -19.89 30.31 -23.33
N ILE A 465 -21.15 30.76 -23.39
CA ILE A 465 -21.59 31.73 -24.40
C ILE A 465 -22.28 32.91 -23.72
N PHE A 466 -21.72 34.12 -23.85
CA PHE A 466 -22.28 35.36 -23.31
C PHE A 466 -22.67 36.35 -24.41
N GLY A 467 -23.87 36.94 -24.35
CA GLY A 467 -24.27 38.00 -25.29
C GLY A 467 -25.76 38.38 -25.27
N PRO A 468 -26.17 39.41 -26.03
CA PRO A 468 -27.53 39.94 -26.05
C PRO A 468 -28.55 38.99 -26.72
N ILE A 469 -29.75 38.93 -26.16
CA ILE A 469 -30.93 38.28 -26.73
C ILE A 469 -31.53 39.24 -27.77
N ARG A 470 -31.52 38.83 -29.04
CA ARG A 470 -32.10 39.63 -30.14
C ARG A 470 -33.55 39.22 -30.38
N THR A 471 -34.51 39.97 -29.83
CA THR A 471 -35.92 39.84 -30.18
C THR A 471 -36.15 40.27 -31.63
N MET A 472 -36.41 39.29 -32.51
CA MET A 472 -36.80 39.57 -33.89
C MET A 472 -38.29 39.95 -33.95
N SER A 473 -38.57 41.24 -33.79
CA SER A 473 -39.83 41.85 -34.23
C SER A 473 -39.99 41.62 -35.73
N LYS A 474 -40.81 40.64 -36.14
CA LYS A 474 -41.14 40.42 -37.55
C LYS A 474 -41.84 41.66 -38.14
N PRO A 475 -41.30 42.30 -39.18
CA PRO A 475 -42.11 43.14 -40.05
C PRO A 475 -42.87 42.22 -41.01
N VAL A 476 -44.20 42.25 -40.93
CA VAL A 476 -45.08 41.68 -41.95
C VAL A 476 -45.29 42.72 -43.04
N ILE A 477 -45.01 42.36 -44.30
CA ILE A 477 -45.70 42.83 -45.50
C ILE A 477 -45.75 41.58 -46.41
N GLU A 478 -46.82 40.78 -46.34
CA GLU A 478 -47.89 40.73 -47.36
C GLU A 478 -47.36 40.29 -48.75
N VAL A 479 -47.38 38.98 -49.08
CA VAL A 479 -48.52 38.22 -49.67
C VAL A 479 -48.82 38.72 -51.10
N SER A 480 -48.81 37.95 -52.20
CA SER A 480 -48.80 36.48 -52.43
C SER A 480 -48.42 36.14 -53.88
N GLU A 481 -47.86 34.95 -54.14
CA GLU A 481 -48.03 34.08 -55.36
C GLU A 481 -47.05 32.88 -55.22
N TYR A 482 -47.43 31.58 -55.17
CA TYR A 482 -48.02 30.64 -56.14
C TYR A 482 -47.07 30.12 -57.26
N ARG A 483 -46.71 28.82 -57.18
CA ARG A 483 -46.08 27.94 -58.22
C ARG A 483 -44.61 28.26 -58.62
N ASP A 484 -43.77 27.34 -59.10
CA ASP A 484 -43.89 25.87 -59.31
C ASP A 484 -42.50 25.16 -59.35
N THR A 485 -42.51 23.84 -59.11
CA THR A 485 -41.57 22.78 -59.60
C THR A 485 -40.04 22.96 -59.69
N SER A 486 -39.32 22.22 -58.84
CA SER A 486 -38.19 21.28 -59.11
C SER A 486 -37.03 21.57 -60.10
N ALA A 487 -35.81 21.28 -59.62
CA ALA A 487 -34.65 20.64 -60.30
C ALA A 487 -33.32 21.45 -60.43
N GLU A 488 -32.23 20.69 -60.27
CA GLU A 488 -30.78 20.94 -60.37
C GLU A 488 -30.20 22.25 -60.99
N ARG A 489 -29.13 22.79 -60.35
CA ARG A 489 -27.77 23.15 -60.88
C ARG A 489 -27.10 24.35 -60.16
N ARG A 490 -25.75 24.42 -60.24
CA ARG A 490 -24.79 25.35 -59.56
C ARG A 490 -24.54 26.65 -60.41
N PRO A 491 -23.62 27.63 -60.11
CA PRO A 491 -22.95 28.05 -58.84
C PRO A 491 -22.96 29.53 -58.26
N PRO A 492 -22.15 30.57 -58.64
CA PRO A 492 -20.99 31.03 -57.81
C PRO A 492 -20.85 32.54 -57.38
N THR A 493 -20.39 32.79 -56.13
CA THR A 493 -19.55 33.96 -55.66
C THR A 493 -20.11 35.42 -55.79
N ARG A 494 -19.64 36.51 -55.12
CA ARG A 494 -18.43 36.84 -54.30
C ARG A 494 -18.63 38.16 -53.47
N GLN A 495 -17.63 38.49 -52.62
CA GLN A 495 -17.28 39.81 -52.00
C GLN A 495 -18.14 40.37 -50.84
N ALA A 496 -17.60 41.16 -49.89
CA ALA A 496 -16.27 41.23 -49.25
C ALA A 496 -16.29 42.24 -48.07
N GLU A 497 -15.50 42.00 -47.02
CA GLU A 497 -14.66 42.93 -46.19
C GLU A 497 -14.49 42.31 -44.77
N HIS A 498 -13.43 41.56 -44.45
CA HIS A 498 -12.00 41.88 -44.18
C HIS A 498 -11.66 42.49 -42.80
N GLN A 499 -11.28 41.60 -41.86
CA GLN A 499 -10.11 41.64 -40.92
C GLN A 499 -10.45 40.93 -39.58
N GLN A 500 -9.58 40.17 -38.91
CA GLN A 500 -8.49 39.28 -39.38
C GLN A 500 -8.17 38.29 -38.22
N GLN A 501 -8.69 37.05 -38.26
CA GLN A 501 -8.25 35.96 -37.36
C GLN A 501 -7.52 34.89 -38.18
N PRO A 502 -6.45 34.26 -37.65
CA PRO A 502 -5.76 33.20 -38.36
C PRO A 502 -6.67 31.97 -38.45
N GLN A 503 -7.13 31.65 -39.67
CA GLN A 503 -7.92 30.44 -39.92
C GLN A 503 -7.14 29.20 -39.44
N ARG A 504 -7.81 28.31 -38.71
CA ARG A 504 -7.23 27.03 -38.27
C ARG A 504 -7.47 25.93 -39.32
N CYS A 505 -6.65 24.90 -39.34
CA CYS A 505 -6.89 23.73 -40.19
C CYS A 505 -7.90 22.80 -39.49
N ILE A 506 -8.90 22.32 -40.23
CA ILE A 506 -10.07 21.61 -39.69
C ILE A 506 -10.27 20.27 -40.38
N ALA A 507 -10.78 19.27 -39.67
CA ALA A 507 -11.16 17.99 -40.24
C ALA A 507 -12.50 17.50 -39.67
N ARG A 508 -13.25 16.77 -40.48
CA ARG A 508 -14.62 16.32 -40.21
C ARG A 508 -14.74 14.81 -40.35
N CYS A 509 -15.70 14.23 -39.64
CA CYS A 509 -16.13 12.84 -39.76
C CYS A 509 -17.65 12.82 -39.91
N ASP A 510 -18.20 11.74 -40.48
CA ASP A 510 -19.66 11.57 -40.56
C ASP A 510 -20.21 11.29 -39.15
N PRO A 511 -21.26 12.00 -38.68
CA PRO A 511 -21.91 11.71 -37.39
C PRO A 511 -22.39 10.26 -37.23
N GLY A 512 -22.67 9.54 -38.32
CA GLY A 512 -23.04 8.12 -38.30
C GLY A 512 -21.87 7.14 -38.06
N GLU A 513 -20.63 7.60 -38.21
CA GLU A 513 -19.41 6.79 -37.98
C GLU A 513 -18.74 7.09 -36.62
N MET A 514 -19.35 7.96 -35.81
CA MET A 514 -18.82 8.41 -34.51
C MET A 514 -19.38 7.58 -33.34
N ASP A 515 -18.48 6.94 -32.60
CA ASP A 515 -18.75 6.18 -31.38
C ASP A 515 -18.46 7.04 -30.14
N PHE A 516 -19.39 7.03 -29.20
CA PHE A 516 -19.39 7.82 -27.96
C PHE A 516 -19.01 6.97 -26.72
N ASP A 517 -19.16 5.65 -26.77
CA ASP A 517 -18.96 4.74 -25.61
C ASP A 517 -17.52 4.17 -25.51
N THR A 518 -16.68 4.45 -26.51
CA THR A 518 -15.31 3.91 -26.58
C THR A 518 -14.40 4.52 -25.51
N ARG A 519 -13.92 3.67 -24.57
CA ARG A 519 -12.95 4.07 -23.53
C ARG A 519 -11.68 4.68 -24.15
N ARG A 520 -11.54 6.01 -24.01
CA ARG A 520 -10.38 6.79 -24.51
C ARG A 520 -9.04 6.18 -24.03
N PRO A 521 -8.11 5.76 -24.92
CA PRO A 521 -6.81 5.23 -24.54
C PRO A 521 -5.95 6.23 -23.76
N ALA A 522 -5.10 5.72 -22.86
CA ALA A 522 -4.18 6.54 -22.06
C ALA A 522 -3.01 7.13 -22.86
N GLU A 523 -2.67 6.55 -24.02
CA GLU A 523 -1.68 7.08 -24.97
C GLU A 523 -2.38 7.55 -26.25
N ARG A 524 -2.59 8.87 -26.36
CA ARG A 524 -3.10 9.60 -27.53
C ARG A 524 -2.11 10.71 -27.93
N ARG A 525 -2.14 11.16 -29.19
CA ARG A 525 -1.22 12.19 -29.74
C ARG A 525 -1.99 13.20 -30.58
N LEU A 526 -1.64 14.49 -30.50
CA LEU A 526 -2.20 15.50 -31.40
C LEU A 526 -1.97 15.13 -32.88
N VAL A 527 -3.02 15.26 -33.70
CA VAL A 527 -2.97 15.05 -35.15
C VAL A 527 -2.21 16.22 -35.77
N ARG A 528 -0.89 16.01 -35.93
CA ARG A 528 0.04 16.91 -36.62
C ARG A 528 0.55 16.22 -37.89
N ILE A 529 -0.14 16.45 -39.00
CA ILE A 529 0.14 15.86 -40.32
C ILE A 529 0.10 16.96 -41.40
N PRO A 530 0.72 16.76 -42.57
CA PRO A 530 0.60 17.68 -43.72
C PRO A 530 -0.85 17.86 -44.19
N CYS A 531 -1.00 18.54 -45.32
CA CYS A 531 -2.28 18.69 -45.99
C CYS A 531 -2.47 17.64 -47.10
N PRO A 532 -3.63 16.96 -47.23
CA PRO A 532 -3.89 16.03 -48.33
C PRO A 532 -4.18 16.71 -49.67
N GLY A 533 -4.55 17.99 -49.66
CA GLY A 533 -4.86 18.74 -50.87
C GLY A 533 -3.69 18.75 -51.87
N PRO A 534 -3.86 18.28 -53.12
CA PRO A 534 -2.78 18.18 -54.11
C PRO A 534 -1.99 19.48 -54.40
N PRO A 535 -2.58 20.70 -54.37
CA PRO A 535 -1.84 21.96 -54.53
C PRO A 535 -1.33 22.56 -53.21
N CYS A 536 -1.39 21.83 -52.10
CA CYS A 536 -0.86 22.27 -50.81
C CYS A 536 0.55 21.72 -50.56
N ASP A 537 1.30 22.43 -49.73
CA ASP A 537 2.61 21.97 -49.27
C ASP A 537 2.47 20.64 -48.49
N SER A 538 2.99 19.56 -49.07
CA SER A 538 2.99 18.20 -48.54
C SER A 538 4.10 17.95 -47.51
N HIS A 539 5.01 18.91 -47.30
CA HIS A 539 6.05 18.86 -46.28
C HIS A 539 5.67 19.67 -45.02
N LEU A 540 4.84 20.70 -45.16
CA LEU A 540 4.37 21.53 -44.04
C LEU A 540 3.28 20.83 -43.21
N SER A 541 3.69 20.23 -42.08
CA SER A 541 2.76 19.66 -41.09
C SER A 541 1.93 20.73 -40.38
N ARG A 542 0.65 20.40 -40.16
CA ARG A 542 -0.39 21.30 -39.63
C ARG A 542 -1.10 20.64 -38.47
N GLU A 543 -1.60 21.45 -37.53
CA GLU A 543 -2.48 20.99 -36.46
C GLU A 543 -3.92 20.98 -36.93
N TRP A 544 -4.64 19.90 -36.60
CA TRP A 544 -6.00 19.66 -37.08
C TRP A 544 -6.99 19.69 -35.91
N ALA A 545 -8.04 20.49 -36.05
CA ALA A 545 -9.16 20.55 -35.10
C ALA A 545 -10.43 19.93 -35.69
N CYS A 546 -11.32 19.41 -34.84
CA CYS A 546 -12.62 18.91 -35.29
C CYS A 546 -13.45 20.06 -35.87
N ALA A 547 -14.01 19.90 -37.07
CA ALA A 547 -14.89 20.88 -37.69
C ALA A 547 -16.18 21.16 -36.89
N THR A 548 -16.56 20.23 -35.99
CA THR A 548 -17.79 20.32 -35.16
C THR A 548 -17.50 20.95 -33.79
N CYS A 549 -16.66 20.34 -32.94
CA CYS A 549 -16.37 20.86 -31.60
C CYS A 549 -15.16 21.81 -31.51
N ASN A 550 -14.39 22.00 -32.58
CA ASN A 550 -13.16 22.81 -32.62
C ASN A 550 -12.03 22.36 -31.66
N THR A 551 -12.21 21.25 -30.94
CA THR A 551 -11.16 20.59 -30.15
C THR A 551 -10.05 20.08 -31.07
N PRO A 552 -8.76 20.24 -30.71
CA PRO A 552 -7.66 19.57 -31.41
C PRO A 552 -7.88 18.06 -31.49
N LEU A 553 -7.68 17.50 -32.68
CA LEU A 553 -7.85 16.07 -32.91
C LEU A 553 -6.69 15.29 -32.30
N GLU A 554 -7.00 14.17 -31.66
CA GLU A 554 -6.00 13.26 -31.09
C GLU A 554 -6.10 11.87 -31.70
N PHE A 555 -4.98 11.25 -32.09
CA PHE A 555 -4.92 9.88 -32.60
C PHE A 555 -4.48 8.89 -31.51
N GLY A 556 -5.23 7.80 -31.35
CA GLY A 556 -4.91 6.68 -30.47
C GLY A 556 -4.37 5.48 -31.25
N SER A 557 -3.06 5.23 -31.17
CA SER A 557 -2.39 4.18 -31.96
C SER A 557 -2.59 2.74 -31.44
N THR A 558 -3.47 2.52 -30.46
CA THR A 558 -3.80 1.18 -29.92
C THR A 558 -5.08 0.60 -30.51
N ASN A 559 -5.99 1.45 -30.97
CA ASN A 559 -7.23 1.08 -31.65
C ASN A 559 -7.48 1.88 -32.94
N ASN A 560 -6.47 2.61 -33.42
CA ASN A 560 -6.47 3.36 -34.68
C ASN A 560 -7.67 4.31 -34.85
N CYS A 561 -8.11 4.94 -33.77
CA CYS A 561 -9.19 5.93 -33.80
C CYS A 561 -8.62 7.35 -33.65
N ILE A 562 -9.30 8.32 -34.28
CA ILE A 562 -9.14 9.75 -34.00
C ILE A 562 -10.26 10.17 -33.04
N TYR A 563 -9.89 10.98 -32.05
CA TYR A 563 -10.72 11.43 -30.94
C TYR A 563 -10.88 12.95 -30.98
N CYS A 564 -12.09 13.39 -30.64
CA CYS A 564 -12.38 14.75 -30.24
C CYS A 564 -13.45 14.72 -29.13
N ASP A 565 -14.07 15.85 -28.81
CA ASP A 565 -15.13 15.88 -27.79
C ASP A 565 -16.50 15.47 -28.33
N CYS A 566 -16.69 15.43 -29.66
CA CYS A 566 -17.86 14.79 -30.29
C CYS A 566 -17.78 13.25 -30.35
N GLY A 567 -16.77 12.60 -29.74
CA GLY A 567 -16.60 11.14 -29.76
C GLY A 567 -15.33 10.67 -30.46
N SER A 568 -15.35 9.44 -30.97
CA SER A 568 -14.24 8.84 -31.69
C SER A 568 -14.69 8.08 -32.93
N ALA A 569 -13.88 8.10 -33.98
CA ALA A 569 -14.13 7.33 -35.20
C ALA A 569 -12.82 6.75 -35.74
N ALA A 570 -12.93 5.76 -36.63
CA ALA A 570 -11.77 5.17 -37.30
C ALA A 570 -10.95 6.27 -38.00
N TYR A 571 -9.62 6.16 -37.99
CA TYR A 571 -8.75 7.23 -38.47
C TYR A 571 -8.94 7.59 -39.95
N ASP A 572 -9.40 6.65 -40.76
CA ASP A 572 -9.68 6.78 -42.19
C ASP A 572 -11.07 7.34 -42.50
N SER A 573 -11.92 7.54 -41.48
CA SER A 573 -13.24 8.19 -41.55
C SER A 573 -13.21 9.72 -41.61
N TRP A 574 -12.02 10.33 -41.69
CA TRP A 574 -11.84 11.78 -41.57
C TRP A 574 -11.42 12.46 -42.88
N ASP A 575 -12.14 13.52 -43.27
CA ASP A 575 -11.74 14.43 -44.36
C ASP A 575 -11.09 15.70 -43.78
N PHE A 576 -10.05 16.24 -44.42
CA PHE A 576 -9.21 17.32 -43.89
C PHE A 576 -9.21 18.55 -44.81
N LYS A 577 -9.34 19.75 -44.24
CA LYS A 577 -9.24 21.05 -44.93
C LYS A 577 -8.29 22.04 -44.26
N CYS A 578 -7.19 22.39 -44.93
CA CYS A 578 -6.21 23.31 -44.35
C CYS A 578 -6.59 24.79 -44.56
N ASN A 579 -5.94 25.67 -43.79
CA ASN A 579 -6.14 27.12 -43.82
C ASN A 579 -5.42 27.84 -44.98
N SER A 580 -4.87 27.11 -45.96
CA SER A 580 -4.18 27.71 -47.09
C SER A 580 -5.14 27.91 -48.26
N ASP A 581 -5.12 29.09 -48.88
CA ASP A 581 -5.93 29.40 -50.06
C ASP A 581 -5.72 28.42 -51.21
N SER A 582 -4.56 27.74 -51.28
CA SER A 582 -4.31 26.74 -52.32
C SER A 582 -5.17 25.47 -52.18
N HIS A 583 -5.65 25.13 -50.97
CA HIS A 583 -6.49 23.95 -50.72
C HIS A 583 -7.83 24.01 -51.47
N GLY A 584 -8.33 25.21 -51.75
CA GLY A 584 -9.65 25.40 -52.34
C GLY A 584 -10.80 25.20 -51.33
N ARG A 585 -11.99 24.91 -51.84
CA ARG A 585 -13.24 24.98 -51.05
C ARG A 585 -13.69 23.67 -50.42
N GLY A 586 -13.27 22.51 -50.93
CA GLY A 586 -13.61 21.19 -50.41
C GLY A 586 -12.86 20.82 -49.12
N PHE A 587 -13.09 19.60 -48.66
CA PHE A 587 -12.18 18.85 -47.78
C PHE A 587 -11.59 17.73 -48.62
N ASP A 588 -10.30 17.46 -48.45
CA ASP A 588 -9.60 16.36 -49.11
C ASP A 588 -9.37 15.20 -48.14
N ARG A 589 -9.48 13.97 -48.64
CA ARG A 589 -9.28 12.74 -47.85
C ARG A 589 -7.97 12.09 -48.28
N TYR A 590 -7.18 11.68 -47.30
CA TYR A 590 -5.97 10.89 -47.54
C TYR A 590 -6.31 9.48 -48.03
N HIS A 591 -5.38 8.86 -48.77
CA HIS A 591 -5.40 7.41 -48.94
C HIS A 591 -5.15 6.73 -47.58
N THR A 592 -5.91 5.69 -47.24
CA THR A 592 -5.90 5.03 -45.91
C THR A 592 -4.48 4.67 -45.43
N ASP A 593 -3.67 4.03 -46.28
CA ASP A 593 -2.28 3.68 -45.96
C ASP A 593 -1.35 4.89 -45.75
N GLU A 594 -1.62 6.01 -46.42
CA GLU A 594 -0.83 7.24 -46.30
C GLU A 594 -1.15 7.96 -45.00
N LEU A 595 -2.44 8.12 -44.68
CA LEU A 595 -2.88 8.72 -43.43
C LEU A 595 -2.32 7.97 -42.22
N TYR A 596 -2.37 6.63 -42.27
CA TYR A 596 -1.81 5.79 -41.21
C TYR A 596 -0.31 6.03 -41.01
N ARG A 597 0.47 6.12 -42.10
CA ARG A 597 1.91 6.44 -42.06
C ARG A 597 2.21 7.85 -41.55
N LEU A 598 1.32 8.81 -41.78
CA LEU A 598 1.48 10.19 -41.29
C LEU A 598 1.13 10.30 -39.80
N LEU A 599 -0.01 9.76 -39.38
CA LEU A 599 -0.47 9.76 -37.98
C LEU A 599 0.48 9.01 -37.03
N THR A 600 1.15 7.97 -37.53
CA THR A 600 2.14 7.22 -36.75
C THR A 600 3.50 7.93 -36.62
N ARG A 601 3.81 8.92 -37.49
CA ARG A 601 5.08 9.67 -37.48
C ARG A 601 5.16 10.84 -36.48
N SER A 602 4.03 11.38 -36.00
CA SER A 602 4.04 12.54 -35.09
C SER A 602 4.59 12.17 -33.69
N LYS A 603 5.57 12.95 -33.20
CA LYS A 603 6.26 12.74 -31.91
C LYS A 603 5.36 13.07 -30.70
N ARG A 604 5.57 12.36 -29.58
CA ARG A 604 4.89 12.57 -28.29
C ARG A 604 5.36 13.88 -27.62
N PRO A 605 4.60 14.44 -26.65
CA PRO A 605 5.17 15.34 -25.64
C PRO A 605 6.22 14.59 -24.83
N ASP A 606 7.45 15.11 -24.80
CA ASP A 606 8.58 14.41 -24.23
C ASP A 606 8.48 14.32 -22.69
N CYS A 607 8.45 13.08 -22.21
CA CYS A 607 8.35 12.76 -20.77
C CYS A 607 9.68 12.15 -20.30
N ARG A 608 10.57 12.97 -19.77
CA ARG A 608 11.86 12.52 -19.22
C ARG A 608 11.63 11.84 -17.87
N ASN A 609 12.07 10.59 -17.74
CA ASN A 609 12.03 9.87 -16.46
C ASN A 609 13.45 9.80 -15.91
N ILE A 610 13.66 10.37 -14.71
CA ILE A 610 14.95 10.47 -14.00
C ILE A 610 14.84 9.58 -12.76
N LEU A 611 15.75 8.63 -12.59
CA LEU A 611 15.85 7.79 -11.39
C LEU A 611 16.93 8.36 -10.45
N VAL A 612 16.56 8.77 -9.24
CA VAL A 612 17.48 9.40 -8.28
C VAL A 612 17.92 8.38 -7.23
N LEU A 613 19.21 8.07 -7.20
CA LEU A 613 19.83 7.04 -6.39
C LEU A 613 20.91 7.62 -5.50
N GLY A 614 21.18 6.97 -4.37
CA GLY A 614 22.26 7.36 -3.46
C GLY A 614 22.02 6.90 -2.03
N GLN A 615 23.08 6.89 -1.22
CA GLN A 615 23.04 6.41 0.15
C GLN A 615 22.11 7.22 1.07
N THR A 616 21.76 6.65 2.22
CA THR A 616 21.04 7.37 3.28
C THR A 616 21.85 8.60 3.72
N GLY A 617 21.16 9.73 3.94
CA GLY A 617 21.80 10.98 4.36
C GLY A 617 22.67 11.68 3.31
N VAL A 618 22.65 11.28 2.02
CA VAL A 618 23.34 11.99 0.92
C VAL A 618 22.66 13.29 0.49
N GLY A 619 21.42 13.52 0.94
CA GLY A 619 20.61 14.70 0.60
C GLY A 619 19.64 14.52 -0.57
N LYS A 620 19.13 13.30 -0.85
CA LYS A 620 18.15 13.05 -1.93
C LYS A 620 16.91 13.94 -1.85
N SER A 621 16.15 13.89 -0.75
CA SER A 621 14.93 14.70 -0.54
C SER A 621 15.22 16.21 -0.68
N THR A 622 16.34 16.66 -0.09
CA THR A 622 16.82 18.05 -0.20
C THR A 622 17.14 18.44 -1.65
N PHE A 623 17.85 17.58 -2.40
CA PHE A 623 18.15 17.80 -3.81
C PHE A 623 16.87 17.91 -4.64
N ILE A 624 15.88 17.04 -4.44
CA ILE A 624 14.61 17.08 -5.17
C ILE A 624 13.88 18.41 -4.92
N ASN A 625 13.85 18.88 -3.67
CA ASN A 625 13.24 20.17 -3.35
C ASN A 625 14.01 21.34 -3.96
N SER A 626 15.35 21.37 -3.85
CA SER A 626 16.19 22.39 -4.52
C SER A 626 15.97 22.40 -6.03
N PHE A 627 15.98 21.23 -6.66
CA PHE A 627 15.77 21.05 -8.10
C PHE A 627 14.41 21.59 -8.56
N VAL A 628 13.34 21.31 -7.82
CA VAL A 628 12.02 21.88 -8.11
C VAL A 628 12.04 23.41 -7.98
N ASN A 629 12.70 23.98 -6.97
CA ASN A 629 12.80 25.44 -6.81
C ASN A 629 13.57 26.07 -7.98
N PHE A 630 14.70 25.50 -8.40
CA PHE A 630 15.51 26.00 -9.53
C PHE A 630 14.79 26.01 -10.89
N LEU A 631 13.78 25.14 -11.04
CA LEU A 631 12.92 25.07 -12.24
C LEU A 631 11.62 25.88 -12.11
N THR A 632 11.21 26.24 -10.89
CA THR A 632 10.00 27.03 -10.63
C THR A 632 10.27 28.53 -10.64
N PHE A 633 11.44 28.95 -10.14
CA PHE A 633 11.83 30.36 -10.01
C PHE A 633 13.10 30.64 -10.83
N GLU A 634 13.17 31.79 -11.48
CA GLU A 634 14.32 32.21 -12.26
C GLU A 634 15.48 32.70 -11.37
N SER A 635 15.15 33.33 -10.23
CA SER A 635 16.12 33.95 -9.33
C SER A 635 15.90 33.60 -7.86
N PHE A 636 16.95 33.76 -7.06
CA PHE A 636 16.89 33.60 -5.60
C PHE A 636 15.95 34.63 -4.94
N ASP A 637 15.88 35.86 -5.48
CA ASP A 637 14.98 36.91 -4.95
C ASP A 637 13.51 36.58 -5.20
N GLU A 638 13.19 36.03 -6.36
CA GLU A 638 11.85 35.56 -6.69
C GLU A 638 11.42 34.41 -5.77
N ALA A 639 12.29 33.42 -5.58
CA ALA A 639 12.05 32.31 -4.65
C ALA A 639 11.89 32.78 -3.19
N LYS A 640 12.62 33.82 -2.78
CA LYS A 640 12.51 34.47 -1.46
C LYS A 640 11.26 35.33 -1.31
N SER A 641 10.77 35.91 -2.41
CA SER A 641 9.58 36.78 -2.47
C SER A 641 8.27 36.00 -2.69
N ALA A 642 8.36 34.69 -2.95
CA ALA A 642 7.20 33.81 -3.05
C ALA A 642 6.41 33.78 -1.73
N LEU A 643 5.09 33.56 -1.81
CA LEU A 643 4.21 33.52 -0.63
C LEU A 643 4.52 32.36 0.34
N LYS A 644 5.24 31.32 -0.13
CA LYS A 644 5.62 30.13 0.63
C LYS A 644 6.83 29.46 -0.02
N LEU A 645 7.54 28.65 0.76
CA LEU A 645 8.53 27.71 0.24
C LEU A 645 7.84 26.65 -0.63
N GLU A 646 8.29 26.48 -1.88
CA GLU A 646 7.89 25.32 -2.68
C GLU A 646 8.73 24.10 -2.32
N TYR A 647 8.06 22.96 -2.14
CA TYR A 647 8.69 21.66 -1.90
C TYR A 647 7.78 20.55 -2.45
N LYS A 648 8.34 19.35 -2.63
CA LYS A 648 7.60 18.15 -3.08
C LYS A 648 7.86 16.92 -2.21
N VAL A 649 8.98 16.89 -1.50
CA VAL A 649 9.34 15.86 -0.52
C VAL A 649 9.46 16.53 0.84
N PRO A 650 8.94 15.97 1.95
CA PRO A 650 9.32 16.48 3.25
C PRO A 650 10.83 16.30 3.48
N CYS A 651 11.42 17.10 4.37
CA CYS A 651 12.81 16.91 4.80
C CYS A 651 13.09 17.66 6.10
N SER A 652 14.10 17.22 6.85
CA SER A 652 14.57 17.94 8.05
C SER A 652 16.09 18.07 8.09
N PHE A 653 16.56 19.17 8.68
CA PHE A 653 17.98 19.44 8.91
C PHE A 653 18.15 20.31 10.16
N SER A 654 19.32 20.24 10.80
CA SER A 654 19.63 21.03 12.00
C SER A 654 20.45 22.26 11.65
N VAL A 655 20.13 23.37 12.28
CA VAL A 655 20.87 24.64 12.23
C VAL A 655 21.34 24.96 13.64
N SER A 656 22.63 25.25 13.79
CA SER A 656 23.28 25.55 15.07
C SER A 656 23.62 27.03 15.11
N HIS A 657 23.13 27.77 16.09
CA HIS A 657 23.38 29.20 16.21
C HIS A 657 23.78 29.59 17.63
N TRP A 658 24.64 30.59 17.75
CA TRP A 658 25.11 31.11 19.04
C TRP A 658 24.05 32.04 19.62
N ASN A 659 23.52 31.71 20.81
CA ASN A 659 22.55 32.59 21.46
C ASN A 659 23.23 33.91 21.85
N SER A 660 22.95 34.96 21.08
CA SER A 660 23.57 36.30 21.24
C SER A 660 23.06 37.06 22.47
N SER A 661 22.09 36.50 23.18
CA SER A 661 21.48 37.02 24.42
C SER A 661 21.93 36.27 25.69
N ASP A 662 22.72 35.19 25.57
CA ASP A 662 23.33 34.49 26.71
C ASP A 662 24.79 34.95 26.89
N LEU A 663 25.18 35.30 28.12
CA LEU A 663 26.54 35.71 28.48
C LEU A 663 27.56 34.56 28.28
N ASP A 664 27.10 33.31 28.38
CA ASP A 664 27.93 32.12 28.18
C ASP A 664 28.10 31.71 26.70
N GLN A 665 27.46 32.41 25.76
CA GLN A 665 27.39 32.04 24.33
C GLN A 665 27.06 30.56 24.11
N LYS A 666 25.96 30.06 24.69
CA LYS A 666 25.55 28.67 24.46
C LYS A 666 25.13 28.46 22.99
N LEU A 667 25.55 27.32 22.45
CA LEU A 667 25.20 26.88 21.10
C LEU A 667 23.82 26.23 21.11
N GLU A 668 22.85 26.84 20.43
CA GLU A 668 21.49 26.34 20.30
C GLU A 668 21.29 25.61 18.96
N ASN A 669 20.91 24.33 19.04
CA ASN A 669 20.58 23.50 17.90
C ASN A 669 19.07 23.52 17.64
N ARG A 670 18.65 24.08 16.51
CA ARG A 670 17.24 24.09 16.08
C ARG A 670 17.06 23.18 14.87
N THR A 671 16.12 22.24 14.94
CA THR A 671 15.76 21.40 13.80
C THR A 671 14.73 22.12 12.94
N ILE A 672 15.07 22.37 11.67
CA ILE A 672 14.17 22.89 10.64
C ILE A 672 13.45 21.69 10.01
N ARG A 673 12.13 21.74 9.91
CA ARG A 673 11.29 20.69 9.33
C ARG A 673 10.47 21.28 8.18
N VAL A 674 10.68 20.80 6.97
CA VAL A 674 9.93 21.21 5.77
C VAL A 674 8.90 20.13 5.46
N GLY A 675 7.63 20.48 5.55
CA GLY A 675 6.51 19.58 5.26
C GLY A 675 6.24 18.48 6.30
N SER A 676 5.21 17.69 6.01
CA SER A 676 4.78 16.52 6.78
C SER A 676 4.13 15.52 5.82
N GLY A 677 4.38 14.21 6.00
CA GLY A 677 3.74 13.17 5.19
C GLY A 677 3.90 11.78 5.78
N ASP A 678 2.97 10.88 5.45
CA ASP A 678 2.75 9.61 6.18
C ASP A 678 3.77 8.50 5.86
N ASN A 679 4.68 8.74 4.91
CA ASN A 679 5.60 7.73 4.38
C ASN A 679 7.08 7.96 4.75
N GLU A 680 7.37 8.91 5.65
CA GLU A 680 8.75 9.30 6.00
C GLU A 680 8.99 9.23 7.51
N HIS A 681 10.03 8.49 7.93
CA HIS A 681 10.47 8.42 9.33
C HIS A 681 11.60 9.43 9.58
N ASP A 682 11.74 9.92 10.82
CA ASP A 682 12.78 10.89 11.20
C ASP A 682 14.20 10.29 11.00
N GLY A 683 14.84 10.67 9.89
CA GLY A 683 16.14 10.15 9.46
C GLY A 683 17.35 10.59 10.29
N THR A 684 17.13 11.35 11.38
CA THR A 684 18.20 11.76 12.31
C THR A 684 18.87 10.60 13.05
N THR A 685 18.25 9.41 13.05
CA THR A 685 18.76 8.18 13.67
C THR A 685 19.64 7.31 12.76
N GLY A 686 19.74 7.64 11.47
CA GLY A 686 20.55 6.89 10.48
C GLY A 686 19.78 5.87 9.63
N ASP A 687 18.47 5.71 9.85
CA ASP A 687 17.57 4.98 8.94
C ASP A 687 17.27 5.80 7.66
N SER A 688 16.90 5.13 6.56
CA SER A 688 16.45 5.83 5.34
C SER A 688 15.18 6.64 5.62
N ALA A 689 15.18 7.95 5.35
CA ALA A 689 13.99 8.78 5.52
C ALA A 689 12.85 8.28 4.59
N THR A 690 13.10 8.23 3.28
CA THR A 690 12.23 7.60 2.29
C THR A 690 12.16 6.07 2.51
N GLN A 691 10.97 5.54 2.81
CA GLN A 691 10.75 4.09 3.01
C GLN A 691 10.12 3.37 1.79
N ARG A 692 9.61 4.12 0.79
CA ARG A 692 9.03 3.59 -0.46
C ARG A 692 9.32 4.49 -1.66
N THR A 693 9.48 3.89 -2.83
CA THR A 693 9.75 4.60 -4.09
C THR A 693 8.59 5.51 -4.45
N SER A 694 8.87 6.80 -4.68
CA SER A 694 7.89 7.85 -4.93
C SER A 694 8.17 8.57 -6.26
N VAL A 695 7.15 9.11 -6.92
CA VAL A 695 7.30 9.74 -8.25
C VAL A 695 6.74 11.15 -8.27
N TYR A 696 7.64 12.12 -8.31
CA TYR A 696 7.33 13.54 -8.39
C TYR A 696 7.33 14.02 -9.85
N ARG A 697 6.55 15.06 -10.16
CA ARG A 697 6.39 15.59 -11.53
C ARG A 697 6.60 17.09 -11.54
N VAL A 698 7.46 17.56 -12.44
CA VAL A 698 7.68 18.99 -12.72
C VAL A 698 7.64 19.19 -14.24
N THR A 699 7.11 20.33 -14.68
CA THR A 699 7.05 20.69 -16.11
C THR A 699 7.93 21.91 -16.32
N TYR A 700 8.81 21.85 -17.33
CA TYR A 700 9.73 22.93 -17.66
C TYR A 700 9.94 22.92 -19.18
N ASN A 701 9.79 24.07 -19.84
CA ASN A 701 9.87 24.23 -21.31
C ASN A 701 9.11 23.13 -22.10
N ASP A 702 7.80 23.01 -21.85
CA ASP A 702 6.87 22.01 -22.40
C ASP A 702 7.24 20.52 -22.18
N THR A 703 8.35 20.26 -21.51
CA THR A 703 8.90 18.92 -21.23
C THR A 703 8.50 18.50 -19.81
N LYS A 704 8.03 17.26 -19.67
CA LYS A 704 7.55 16.73 -18.38
C LYS A 704 8.63 15.85 -17.75
N TYR A 705 9.23 16.33 -16.68
CA TYR A 705 10.23 15.59 -15.91
C TYR A 705 9.55 14.82 -14.77
N ARG A 706 9.77 13.50 -14.74
CA ARG A 706 9.33 12.61 -13.67
C ARG A 706 10.55 12.17 -12.87
N ILE A 707 10.61 12.61 -11.62
CA ILE A 707 11.68 12.30 -10.68
C ILE A 707 11.22 11.10 -9.85
N ILE A 708 11.89 9.97 -10.02
CA ILE A 708 11.65 8.73 -9.28
C ILE A 708 12.63 8.75 -8.10
N ASP A 709 12.12 9.09 -6.91
CA ASP A 709 12.87 9.07 -5.66
C ASP A 709 12.84 7.66 -5.07
N THR A 710 13.99 7.18 -4.62
CA THR A 710 14.14 5.83 -4.07
C THR A 710 14.54 5.87 -2.60
N PRO A 711 14.25 4.81 -1.83
CA PRO A 711 14.92 4.57 -0.54
C PRO A 711 16.45 4.67 -0.65
N GLY A 712 17.12 5.00 0.45
CA GLY A 712 18.57 4.98 0.54
C GLY A 712 19.13 3.60 0.27
N ILE A 713 20.13 3.51 -0.61
CA ILE A 713 20.84 2.25 -0.90
C ILE A 713 21.98 2.11 0.10
N GLY A 714 22.10 0.96 0.78
CA GLY A 714 23.09 0.72 1.82
C GLY A 714 22.59 1.04 3.22
N ASP A 715 21.34 0.70 3.49
CA ASP A 715 20.72 0.84 4.81
C ASP A 715 21.45 -0.04 5.84
N THR A 716 21.68 0.48 7.06
CA THR A 716 22.41 -0.24 8.11
C THR A 716 21.72 -1.53 8.59
N ARG A 717 20.46 -1.73 8.17
CA ARG A 717 19.63 -2.91 8.42
C ARG A 717 20.01 -4.13 7.55
N GLY A 718 20.83 -3.96 6.50
CA GLY A 718 21.56 -5.04 5.81
C GLY A 718 20.91 -5.62 4.53
N PRO A 719 21.54 -6.65 3.90
CA PRO A 719 21.28 -7.06 2.51
C PRO A 719 19.82 -7.39 2.17
N GLU A 720 19.09 -8.00 3.12
CA GLU A 720 17.67 -8.33 2.94
C GLU A 720 16.77 -7.10 2.76
N THR A 721 17.21 -5.93 3.24
CA THR A 721 16.50 -4.66 3.10
C THR A 721 16.86 -4.00 1.78
N ASP A 722 18.13 -4.01 1.37
CA ASP A 722 18.55 -3.54 0.05
C ASP A 722 17.87 -4.34 -1.08
N ASN A 723 17.74 -5.68 -0.93
CA ASN A 723 16.97 -6.52 -1.88
C ASN A 723 15.48 -6.17 -1.96
N LYS A 724 14.86 -5.65 -0.88
CA LYS A 724 13.48 -5.14 -0.92
C LYS A 724 13.43 -3.79 -1.64
N ASN A 725 14.38 -2.90 -1.35
CA ASN A 725 14.48 -1.59 -1.98
C ASN A 725 14.68 -1.71 -3.51
N ILE A 726 15.58 -2.59 -3.97
CA ILE A 726 15.78 -2.88 -5.40
C ILE A 726 14.49 -3.40 -6.05
N LYS A 727 13.77 -4.32 -5.39
CA LYS A 727 12.49 -4.84 -5.92
C LYS A 727 11.40 -3.78 -5.99
N ASP A 728 11.36 -2.83 -5.06
CA ASP A 728 10.42 -1.70 -5.07
C ASP A 728 10.73 -0.70 -6.20
N ILE A 729 12.02 -0.38 -6.41
CA ILE A 729 12.50 0.43 -7.55
C ILE A 729 12.10 -0.24 -8.86
N MET A 730 12.39 -1.54 -9.02
CA MET A 730 12.07 -2.29 -10.24
C MET A 730 10.56 -2.38 -10.49
N ASN A 731 9.75 -2.55 -9.43
CA ASN A 731 8.28 -2.53 -9.53
C ASN A 731 7.72 -1.15 -9.92
N THR A 732 8.41 -0.07 -9.56
CA THR A 732 8.06 1.29 -10.00
C THR A 732 8.46 1.50 -11.46
N LEU A 733 9.66 1.07 -11.87
CA LEU A 733 10.13 1.15 -13.26
C LEU A 733 9.24 0.37 -14.24
N LYS A 734 8.64 -0.77 -13.83
CA LYS A 734 7.65 -1.53 -14.64
C LYS A 734 6.50 -0.70 -15.21
N ARG A 735 6.20 0.46 -14.63
CA ARG A 735 5.12 1.36 -15.07
C ARG A 735 5.50 2.27 -16.23
N TYR A 736 6.76 2.26 -16.66
CA TYR A 736 7.31 3.18 -17.67
C TYR A 736 8.01 2.43 -18.80
N LYS A 737 8.00 3.00 -20.01
CA LYS A 737 8.63 2.42 -21.21
C LYS A 737 10.10 2.78 -21.36
N GLU A 738 10.46 4.01 -20.98
CA GLU A 738 11.74 4.65 -21.28
C GLU A 738 12.32 5.29 -19.99
N LEU A 739 13.62 5.13 -19.76
CA LEU A 739 14.37 5.77 -18.68
C LEU A 739 15.39 6.70 -19.33
N HIS A 740 15.38 7.98 -18.95
CA HIS A 740 16.19 8.99 -19.62
C HIS A 740 17.50 9.27 -18.87
N GLU A 741 17.47 9.17 -17.54
CA GLU A 741 18.63 9.41 -16.68
C GLU A 741 18.58 8.50 -15.43
N ILE A 742 19.75 8.10 -14.96
CA ILE A 742 20.01 7.48 -13.66
C ILE A 742 21.00 8.39 -12.92
N LEU A 743 20.48 9.26 -12.06
CA LEU A 743 21.27 10.22 -11.29
C LEU A 743 21.74 9.56 -9.99
N ILE A 744 23.05 9.40 -9.83
CA ILE A 744 23.66 8.84 -8.62
C ILE A 744 24.29 9.97 -7.79
N LEU A 745 23.71 10.21 -6.61
CA LEU A 745 24.18 11.23 -5.67
C LEU A 745 25.30 10.69 -4.76
N LEU A 746 26.35 11.50 -4.59
CA LEU A 746 27.54 11.24 -3.77
C LEU A 746 27.94 12.49 -2.97
N LYS A 747 28.57 12.34 -1.80
CA LYS A 747 29.09 13.49 -1.04
C LYS A 747 30.52 13.83 -1.47
N THR A 748 30.84 15.12 -1.60
CA THR A 748 32.20 15.58 -1.98
C THR A 748 33.28 15.31 -0.92
N ASN A 749 32.89 15.19 0.35
CA ASN A 749 33.80 14.97 1.48
C ASN A 749 34.11 13.49 1.76
N GLU A 750 33.60 12.55 0.93
CA GLU A 750 33.89 11.13 1.07
C GLU A 750 35.18 10.73 0.34
N ALA A 751 36.32 10.98 0.98
CA ALA A 751 37.65 10.62 0.48
C ALA A 751 37.88 9.10 0.27
N ARG A 752 36.92 8.25 0.63
CA ARG A 752 36.91 6.81 0.39
C ARG A 752 35.47 6.34 0.18
N LEU A 753 35.19 5.65 -0.94
CA LEU A 753 33.97 4.87 -1.09
C LEU A 753 33.98 3.73 -0.06
N THR A 754 32.99 3.70 0.81
CA THR A 754 32.84 2.63 1.82
C THR A 754 32.54 1.30 1.13
N ALA A 755 32.83 0.16 1.77
CA ALA A 755 32.46 -1.14 1.18
C ALA A 755 30.94 -1.26 0.97
N THR A 756 30.12 -0.60 1.80
CA THR A 756 28.68 -0.47 1.60
C THR A 756 28.35 0.23 0.28
N VAL A 757 28.93 1.40 0.01
CA VAL A 757 28.71 2.12 -1.26
C VAL A 757 29.21 1.30 -2.46
N ASN A 758 30.39 0.67 -2.34
CA ASN A 758 30.95 -0.19 -3.39
C ASN A 758 30.07 -1.42 -3.71
N PHE A 759 29.49 -2.04 -2.68
CA PHE A 759 28.54 -3.15 -2.83
C PHE A 759 27.24 -2.67 -3.47
N CYS A 760 26.63 -1.62 -2.92
CA CYS A 760 25.37 -1.07 -3.40
C CYS A 760 25.43 -0.61 -4.85
N PHE A 761 26.52 0.06 -5.22
CA PHE A 761 26.77 0.53 -6.58
C PHE A 761 27.04 -0.65 -7.54
N GLY A 762 27.78 -1.67 -7.09
CA GLY A 762 28.01 -2.89 -7.86
C GLY A 762 26.75 -3.73 -8.08
N GLU A 763 25.89 -3.83 -7.07
CA GLU A 763 24.64 -4.59 -7.11
C GLU A 763 23.64 -3.91 -8.03
N LEU A 764 23.46 -2.59 -7.85
CA LEU A 764 22.66 -1.73 -8.71
C LEU A 764 23.08 -1.85 -10.19
N LEU A 765 24.38 -1.69 -10.49
CA LEU A 765 24.88 -1.85 -11.86
C LEU A 765 24.63 -3.26 -12.40
N SER A 766 24.64 -4.29 -11.54
CA SER A 766 24.36 -5.66 -11.96
C SER A 766 22.90 -5.87 -12.41
N HIS A 767 21.95 -5.11 -11.84
CA HIS A 767 20.54 -5.08 -12.25
C HIS A 767 20.25 -4.14 -13.43
N LEU A 768 21.21 -3.32 -13.85
CA LEU A 768 21.05 -2.43 -15.01
C LEU A 768 21.53 -3.09 -16.30
N HIS A 769 20.66 -3.05 -17.32
CA HIS A 769 21.02 -3.48 -18.66
C HIS A 769 22.10 -2.57 -19.24
N ARG A 770 23.02 -3.13 -20.04
CA ARG A 770 24.22 -2.43 -20.53
C ARG A 770 23.93 -1.13 -21.28
N SER A 771 22.81 -1.02 -21.99
CA SER A 771 22.39 0.22 -22.66
C SER A 771 22.00 1.35 -21.70
N ALA A 772 21.56 1.03 -20.46
CA ALA A 772 21.23 2.03 -19.44
C ALA A 772 22.46 2.75 -18.88
N VAL A 773 23.67 2.20 -19.05
CA VAL A 773 24.93 2.79 -18.56
C VAL A 773 25.21 4.15 -19.21
N ALA A 774 24.79 4.33 -20.47
CA ALA A 774 24.91 5.62 -21.17
C ALA A 774 24.03 6.73 -20.56
N ASN A 775 23.04 6.36 -19.74
CA ASN A 775 22.15 7.27 -19.04
C ASN A 775 22.56 7.51 -17.58
N VAL A 776 23.69 6.96 -17.11
CA VAL A 776 24.19 7.15 -15.75
C VAL A 776 24.93 8.47 -15.61
N VAL A 777 24.53 9.25 -14.61
CA VAL A 777 25.03 10.60 -14.30
C VAL A 777 25.40 10.69 -12.82
N PHE A 778 26.43 11.47 -12.50
CA PHE A 778 26.92 11.65 -11.13
C PHE A 778 26.59 13.06 -10.61
N GLY A 779 25.85 13.12 -9.50
CA GLY A 779 25.56 14.36 -8.77
C GLY A 779 26.36 14.43 -7.47
N PHE A 780 27.17 15.46 -7.31
CA PHE A 780 27.95 15.69 -6.10
C PHE A 780 27.21 16.65 -5.17
N THR A 781 27.07 16.28 -3.89
CA THR A 781 26.39 17.06 -2.84
C THR A 781 27.37 17.54 -1.77
N HIS A 782 26.98 18.53 -0.95
CA HIS A 782 27.85 19.24 0.00
C HIS A 782 29.02 19.99 -0.67
N THR A 783 28.80 20.52 -1.87
CA THR A 783 29.88 21.01 -2.75
C THR A 783 30.48 22.37 -2.34
N LEU A 784 29.90 23.07 -1.36
CA LEU A 784 30.47 24.31 -0.81
C LEU A 784 31.91 24.13 -0.30
N ILE A 785 32.20 23.01 0.37
CA ILE A 785 33.53 22.70 0.95
C ILE A 785 34.58 22.46 -0.15
N SER A 786 34.14 21.98 -1.32
CA SER A 786 34.98 21.69 -2.48
C SER A 786 34.89 22.76 -3.58
N ASN A 787 34.39 23.96 -3.25
CA ASN A 787 34.20 25.08 -4.18
C ASN A 787 33.48 24.66 -5.49
N TYR A 788 32.35 23.96 -5.34
CA TYR A 788 31.50 23.45 -6.43
C TYR A 788 32.19 22.42 -7.36
N ALA A 789 33.31 21.81 -6.94
CA ALA A 789 33.95 20.68 -7.62
C ALA A 789 33.59 19.32 -6.98
N PRO A 790 33.78 18.19 -7.67
CA PRO A 790 33.55 16.83 -7.13
C PRO A 790 34.31 16.45 -5.84
N GLY A 791 35.33 17.21 -5.45
CA GLY A 791 36.08 16.99 -4.21
C GLY A 791 36.86 15.67 -4.17
N ASP A 792 37.05 15.13 -2.96
CA ASP A 792 37.89 13.95 -2.73
C ASP A 792 37.23 12.64 -3.20
N ALA A 793 35.91 12.63 -3.41
CA ALA A 793 35.15 11.47 -3.90
C ALA A 793 35.50 11.07 -5.35
N LEU A 794 36.08 11.97 -6.15
CA LEU A 794 36.34 11.74 -7.59
C LEU A 794 37.36 10.62 -7.84
N LYS A 795 38.51 10.63 -7.14
CA LYS A 795 39.57 9.63 -7.36
C LYS A 795 39.14 8.21 -6.97
N PRO A 796 38.50 7.97 -5.79
CA PRO A 796 37.91 6.68 -5.45
C PRO A 796 36.89 6.20 -6.48
N LEU A 797 35.99 7.08 -6.95
CA LEU A 797 34.96 6.73 -7.94
C LEU A 797 35.56 6.31 -9.28
N GLN A 798 36.47 7.11 -9.85
CA GLN A 798 37.16 6.75 -11.09
C GLN A 798 37.96 5.44 -10.96
N SER A 799 38.58 5.19 -9.80
CA SER A 799 39.31 3.93 -9.53
C SER A 799 38.36 2.74 -9.41
N TYR A 800 37.20 2.91 -8.79
CA TYR A 800 36.20 1.85 -8.68
C TYR A 800 35.66 1.47 -10.05
N LEU A 801 35.22 2.45 -10.84
CA LEU A 801 34.62 2.23 -12.15
C LEU A 801 35.57 1.48 -13.09
N LYS A 802 36.82 1.97 -13.21
CA LYS A 802 37.84 1.36 -14.05
C LYS A 802 38.15 -0.11 -13.70
N ASN A 803 37.97 -0.51 -12.45
CA ASN A 803 38.37 -1.82 -11.94
C ASN A 803 37.21 -2.83 -11.79
N ASN A 804 35.95 -2.38 -11.75
CA ASN A 804 34.79 -3.23 -11.38
C ASN A 804 33.61 -3.16 -12.37
N THR A 805 33.72 -2.47 -13.51
CA THR A 805 32.67 -2.45 -14.55
C THR A 805 33.16 -3.06 -15.87
N THR A 806 32.32 -3.87 -16.51
CA THR A 806 32.61 -4.43 -17.86
C THR A 806 32.29 -3.46 -19.00
N VAL A 807 31.95 -2.21 -18.65
CA VAL A 807 31.52 -1.13 -19.54
C VAL A 807 32.37 0.10 -19.22
N ASP A 808 32.74 0.87 -20.24
CA ASP A 808 33.58 2.07 -20.12
C ASP A 808 32.76 3.25 -19.55
N LEU A 809 32.51 3.22 -18.24
CA LEU A 809 31.82 4.28 -17.50
C LEU A 809 32.87 5.20 -16.85
N THR A 810 33.12 6.34 -17.47
CA THR A 810 34.08 7.34 -16.98
C THR A 810 33.41 8.57 -16.40
N VAL A 811 34.00 9.15 -15.36
CA VAL A 811 33.52 10.38 -14.70
C VAL A 811 34.18 11.58 -15.37
N CYS A 812 33.40 12.37 -16.11
CA CYS A 812 33.88 13.54 -16.85
C CYS A 812 32.92 14.74 -16.70
N ARG A 813 33.32 15.92 -17.18
CA ARG A 813 32.52 17.15 -17.06
C ARG A 813 31.11 17.02 -17.67
N ALA A 814 30.93 16.20 -18.70
CA ALA A 814 29.63 16.01 -19.35
C ALA A 814 28.60 15.28 -18.48
N ASN A 815 29.02 14.27 -17.70
CA ASN A 815 28.14 13.43 -16.87
C ASN A 815 28.32 13.65 -15.35
N SER A 816 28.98 14.73 -14.94
CA SER A 816 29.25 15.06 -13.52
C SER A 816 28.77 16.46 -13.18
N TYR A 817 27.94 16.57 -12.14
CA TYR A 817 27.21 17.79 -11.76
C TYR A 817 27.40 18.10 -10.28
N SER A 818 27.37 19.37 -9.91
CA SER A 818 27.55 19.83 -8.53
C SER A 818 26.28 20.51 -8.03
N PHE A 819 25.70 20.00 -6.94
CA PHE A 819 24.48 20.53 -6.33
C PHE A 819 24.74 20.90 -4.87
N ASP A 820 24.47 22.14 -4.51
CA ASP A 820 24.57 22.62 -3.13
C ASP A 820 23.19 22.96 -2.57
N ALA A 821 22.99 22.66 -1.29
CA ALA A 821 21.71 22.83 -0.61
C ALA A 821 21.61 24.11 0.24
N LYS A 822 22.68 24.91 0.36
CA LYS A 822 22.71 26.11 1.23
C LYS A 822 21.61 27.11 0.85
N SER A 823 21.37 27.31 -0.45
CA SER A 823 20.26 28.13 -0.96
C SER A 823 18.88 27.67 -0.47
N PHE A 824 18.56 26.39 -0.60
CA PHE A 824 17.29 25.81 -0.13
C PHE A 824 17.19 25.80 1.40
N HIS A 825 18.27 25.47 2.12
CA HIS A 825 18.30 25.55 3.58
C HIS A 825 18.04 26.98 4.07
N TYR A 826 18.65 27.99 3.42
CA TYR A 826 18.39 29.40 3.73
C TYR A 826 16.92 29.75 3.51
N LEU A 827 16.34 29.41 2.35
CA LEU A 827 14.92 29.67 2.08
C LEU A 827 14.02 28.99 3.13
N ALA A 828 14.30 27.72 3.48
CA ALA A 828 13.56 27.01 4.53
C ALA A 828 13.71 27.64 5.92
N THR A 829 14.87 28.17 6.30
CA THR A 829 15.02 28.95 7.55
C THR A 829 14.26 30.28 7.49
N TYR A 830 14.31 30.98 6.35
CA TYR A 830 13.67 32.27 6.13
C TYR A 830 12.14 32.16 6.24
N PHE A 831 11.53 31.20 5.55
CA PHE A 831 10.10 30.92 5.62
C PHE A 831 9.61 30.40 6.99
N GLN A 832 10.52 30.03 7.91
CA GLN A 832 10.19 29.64 9.29
C GLN A 832 10.55 30.71 10.33
N GLY A 833 10.86 31.95 9.89
CA GLY A 833 11.19 33.06 10.78
C GLY A 833 12.52 32.89 11.53
N VAL A 834 13.40 32.01 11.06
CA VAL A 834 14.74 31.80 11.63
C VAL A 834 15.74 32.66 10.89
N ARG A 835 16.62 33.38 11.60
CA ARG A 835 17.71 34.15 10.98
C ARG A 835 18.68 33.18 10.28
N GLY A 836 18.65 33.14 8.95
CA GLY A 836 19.65 32.47 8.14
C GLY A 836 21.02 33.16 8.25
N GLU A 837 22.09 32.38 8.31
CA GLU A 837 23.43 32.87 8.70
C GLU A 837 24.10 33.76 7.64
N ASP A 838 23.89 33.46 6.35
CA ASP A 838 24.64 34.09 5.25
C ASP A 838 23.83 34.06 3.94
N GLU A 839 23.11 35.14 3.66
CA GLU A 839 22.33 35.30 2.43
C GLU A 839 23.22 35.37 1.18
N ARG A 840 24.42 35.97 1.28
CA ARG A 840 25.28 36.23 0.12
C ARG A 840 25.80 34.94 -0.49
N SER A 841 26.30 34.03 0.34
CA SER A 841 26.72 32.70 -0.13
C SER A 841 25.52 31.79 -0.44
N SER A 842 24.36 32.02 0.16
CA SER A 842 23.13 31.29 -0.20
C SER A 842 22.65 31.64 -1.61
N ARG A 843 22.78 32.90 -2.01
CA ARG A 843 22.56 33.37 -3.39
C ARG A 843 23.58 32.80 -4.37
N GLU A 844 24.87 32.79 -4.01
CA GLU A 844 25.89 32.12 -4.83
C GLU A 844 25.61 30.62 -5.01
N SER A 845 25.21 29.92 -3.94
CA SER A 845 24.77 28.52 -3.97
C SER A 845 23.60 28.29 -4.91
N TRP A 846 22.63 29.22 -4.95
CA TRP A 846 21.51 29.19 -5.89
C TRP A 846 22.01 29.30 -7.34
N ASP A 847 22.77 30.34 -7.66
CA ASP A 847 23.20 30.62 -9.04
C ASP A 847 24.06 29.47 -9.61
N LYS A 848 24.98 28.92 -8.79
CA LYS A 848 25.82 27.77 -9.18
C LYS A 848 24.99 26.50 -9.37
N SER A 849 24.11 26.17 -8.43
CA SER A 849 23.34 24.92 -8.45
C SER A 849 22.21 24.94 -9.49
N ARG A 850 21.60 26.10 -9.74
CA ARG A 850 20.64 26.31 -10.83
C ARG A 850 21.32 26.20 -12.20
N ALA A 851 22.50 26.79 -12.39
CA ALA A 851 23.26 26.65 -13.62
C ALA A 851 23.62 25.18 -13.93
N GLU A 852 24.07 24.42 -12.92
CA GLU A 852 24.33 22.98 -13.09
C GLU A 852 23.04 22.17 -13.32
N THR A 853 21.91 22.55 -12.71
CA THR A 853 20.59 21.94 -12.96
C THR A 853 20.12 22.14 -14.40
N LEU A 854 20.22 23.36 -14.93
CA LEU A 854 19.86 23.66 -16.33
C LEU A 854 20.81 22.97 -17.32
N ARG A 855 22.10 22.87 -16.97
CA ARG A 855 23.07 22.08 -17.74
C ARG A 855 22.72 20.59 -17.74
N LEU A 856 22.19 20.06 -16.63
CA LEU A 856 21.74 18.67 -16.54
C LEU A 856 20.55 18.43 -17.47
N LEU A 857 19.52 19.28 -17.44
CA LEU A 857 18.36 19.15 -18.33
C LEU A 857 18.78 19.14 -19.81
N SER A 858 19.65 20.09 -20.20
CA SER A 858 20.20 20.16 -21.56
C SER A 858 20.99 18.90 -21.96
N TYR A 859 21.65 18.23 -21.01
CA TYR A 859 22.31 16.96 -21.26
C TYR A 859 21.30 15.82 -21.45
N ILE A 860 20.28 15.70 -20.58
CA ILE A 860 19.23 14.68 -20.68
C ILE A 860 18.52 14.74 -22.03
N ASP A 861 18.19 15.93 -22.54
CA ASP A 861 17.50 16.10 -23.81
C ASP A 861 18.30 15.64 -25.04
N ASN A 862 19.62 15.48 -24.88
CA ASN A 862 20.52 14.92 -25.91
C ASN A 862 20.86 13.44 -25.68
N LEU A 863 20.43 12.83 -24.56
CA LEU A 863 20.61 11.40 -24.32
C LEU A 863 19.60 10.56 -25.10
N ARG A 864 20.05 9.44 -25.65
CA ARG A 864 19.14 8.40 -26.13
C ARG A 864 18.47 7.76 -24.90
N PRO A 865 17.12 7.71 -24.82
CA PRO A 865 16.46 7.03 -23.71
C PRO A 865 16.71 5.53 -23.74
N HIS A 866 16.87 4.95 -22.55
CA HIS A 866 16.99 3.51 -22.34
C HIS A 866 15.61 2.85 -22.27
N GLU A 867 15.41 1.74 -22.98
CA GLU A 867 14.15 0.99 -22.93
C GLU A 867 14.09 0.12 -21.67
N ILE A 868 13.21 0.47 -20.73
CA ILE A 868 13.09 -0.20 -19.43
C ILE A 868 12.77 -1.70 -19.58
N ARG A 869 12.05 -2.09 -20.65
CA ARG A 869 11.78 -3.49 -21.00
C ARG A 869 13.07 -4.33 -21.04
N GLN A 870 14.18 -3.77 -21.50
CA GLN A 870 15.47 -4.48 -21.59
C GLN A 870 16.00 -4.82 -20.18
N THR A 871 15.94 -3.88 -19.24
CA THR A 871 16.28 -4.12 -17.81
C THR A 871 15.34 -5.16 -17.18
N LEU A 872 14.03 -5.04 -17.42
CA LEU A 872 13.05 -5.99 -16.86
C LEU A 872 13.19 -7.41 -17.44
N THR A 873 13.65 -7.54 -18.67
CA THR A 873 13.90 -8.83 -19.32
C THR A 873 15.15 -9.50 -18.75
N MET A 874 16.21 -8.71 -18.53
CA MET A 874 17.41 -9.18 -17.84
C MET A 874 17.10 -9.62 -16.40
N GLU A 875 16.24 -8.88 -15.69
CA GLU A 875 15.77 -9.26 -14.36
C GLU A 875 14.92 -10.54 -14.40
N GLY A 876 14.01 -10.68 -15.37
CA GLY A 876 13.25 -11.93 -15.58
C GLY A 876 14.15 -13.12 -15.91
N ALA A 877 15.25 -12.92 -16.64
CA ALA A 877 16.26 -13.96 -16.90
C ALA A 877 17.06 -14.32 -15.63
N ARG A 878 17.38 -13.34 -14.77
CA ARG A 878 18.00 -13.56 -13.44
C ARG A 878 17.06 -14.32 -12.50
N GLU A 879 15.80 -13.92 -12.43
CA GLU A 879 14.76 -14.60 -11.64
C GLU A 879 14.55 -16.04 -12.14
N ALA A 880 14.45 -16.25 -13.46
CA ALA A 880 14.35 -17.57 -14.06
C ALA A 880 15.56 -18.46 -13.72
N LEU A 881 16.79 -17.93 -13.80
CA LEU A 881 18.00 -18.62 -13.33
C LEU A 881 17.90 -18.97 -11.83
N GLY A 882 17.47 -18.03 -11.00
CA GLY A 882 17.29 -18.22 -9.56
C GLY A 882 16.27 -19.29 -9.19
N HIS A 883 15.29 -19.58 -10.05
CA HIS A 883 14.27 -20.61 -9.82
C HIS A 883 14.54 -21.94 -10.55
N LEU A 884 15.28 -21.94 -11.66
CA LEU A 884 15.51 -23.13 -12.48
C LEU A 884 16.84 -23.82 -12.21
N MET A 885 17.88 -23.11 -11.77
CA MET A 885 19.22 -23.70 -11.64
C MET A 885 19.27 -24.87 -10.65
N ILE A 886 18.59 -24.79 -9.49
CA ILE A 886 18.50 -25.91 -8.54
C ILE A 886 17.77 -27.13 -9.17
N PRO A 887 16.51 -27.00 -9.68
CA PRO A 887 15.86 -28.09 -10.40
C PRO A 887 16.69 -28.70 -11.53
N MET A 888 17.39 -27.89 -12.33
CA MET A 888 18.22 -28.37 -13.45
C MET A 888 19.43 -29.19 -12.98
N VAL A 889 20.08 -28.81 -11.87
CA VAL A 889 21.19 -29.59 -11.28
C VAL A 889 20.69 -30.93 -10.75
N GLU A 890 19.57 -30.97 -10.02
CA GLU A 890 18.98 -32.21 -9.49
C GLU A 890 18.56 -33.16 -10.62
N ILE A 891 17.86 -32.67 -11.64
CA ILE A 891 17.46 -33.46 -12.82
C ILE A 891 18.70 -33.96 -13.61
N SER A 892 19.75 -33.14 -13.72
CA SER A 892 21.03 -33.55 -14.34
C SER A 892 21.73 -34.69 -13.57
N GLN A 893 21.42 -34.87 -12.28
CA GLN A 893 21.84 -36.04 -11.49
C GLN A 893 20.88 -37.23 -11.65
N GLU A 894 19.56 -37.00 -11.68
CA GLU A 894 18.55 -38.04 -11.99
C GLU A 894 18.85 -38.72 -13.33
N ILE A 895 19.20 -37.93 -14.36
CA ILE A 895 19.59 -38.46 -15.68
C ILE A 895 20.86 -39.30 -15.62
N ARG A 896 21.90 -38.86 -14.88
CA ARG A 896 23.16 -39.62 -14.74
C ARG A 896 22.95 -40.99 -14.09
N LYS A 897 22.17 -41.05 -13.01
CA LYS A 897 21.83 -42.32 -12.34
C LYS A 897 21.05 -43.26 -13.26
N ASN A 898 20.09 -42.71 -14.00
CA ASN A 898 19.29 -43.49 -14.96
C ASN A 898 20.11 -44.00 -16.16
N LEU A 899 21.11 -43.24 -16.64
CA LEU A 899 22.04 -43.73 -17.67
C LEU A 899 22.86 -44.92 -17.16
N SER A 900 23.43 -44.85 -15.95
CA SER A 900 24.13 -45.98 -15.32
C SER A 900 23.26 -47.25 -15.23
N LEU A 901 21.98 -47.10 -14.84
CA LEU A 901 21.05 -48.22 -14.76
C LEU A 901 20.69 -48.80 -16.15
N LEU A 902 20.65 -47.98 -17.20
CA LEU A 902 20.47 -48.46 -18.58
C LEU A 902 21.72 -49.21 -19.08
N GLU A 903 22.93 -48.76 -18.72
CA GLU A 903 24.20 -49.44 -19.04
C GLU A 903 24.25 -50.82 -18.36
N GLU A 904 23.89 -50.91 -17.06
CA GLU A 904 23.71 -52.18 -16.35
C GLU A 904 22.65 -53.08 -17.02
N LYS A 905 21.50 -52.54 -17.39
CA LYS A 905 20.43 -53.29 -18.07
C LYS A 905 20.81 -53.77 -19.46
N MET A 906 21.63 -53.01 -20.19
CA MET A 906 22.16 -53.42 -21.48
C MET A 906 23.13 -54.59 -21.30
N ALA A 907 23.96 -54.58 -20.27
CA ALA A 907 24.82 -55.71 -19.92
C ALA A 907 24.01 -56.97 -19.54
N GLU A 908 22.95 -56.83 -18.72
CA GLU A 908 22.05 -57.94 -18.39
C GLU A 908 21.38 -58.55 -19.62
N LEU A 909 20.79 -57.74 -20.51
CA LEU A 909 20.07 -58.25 -21.69
C LEU A 909 21.01 -58.95 -22.69
N ASN A 910 22.27 -58.54 -22.77
CA ASN A 910 23.28 -59.18 -23.61
C ASN A 910 23.80 -60.53 -23.06
N ASP A 911 23.51 -60.89 -21.80
CA ASP A 911 23.86 -62.22 -21.30
C ASP A 911 22.98 -63.29 -21.95
N MET A 912 23.60 -64.10 -22.83
CA MET A 912 22.94 -65.19 -23.56
C MET A 912 22.48 -66.34 -22.65
N ARG A 913 22.92 -66.41 -21.38
CA ARG A 913 22.52 -67.46 -20.43
C ARG A 913 21.08 -67.30 -19.92
N LEU A 914 20.53 -66.09 -19.95
CA LEU A 914 19.14 -65.82 -19.56
C LEU A 914 18.16 -66.41 -20.59
N THR A 915 17.22 -67.22 -20.12
CA THR A 915 16.17 -67.84 -20.96
C THR A 915 14.82 -67.87 -20.23
N GLY A 916 13.73 -68.04 -20.98
CA GLY A 916 12.37 -68.20 -20.46
C GLY A 916 11.93 -67.10 -19.50
N ASP A 917 11.38 -67.49 -18.34
CA ASP A 917 10.79 -66.58 -17.37
C ASP A 917 11.80 -65.62 -16.73
N GLU A 918 13.09 -65.93 -16.71
CA GLU A 918 14.12 -65.02 -16.20
C GLU A 918 14.34 -63.83 -17.14
N LEU A 919 14.43 -64.09 -18.44
CA LEU A 919 14.48 -63.05 -19.47
C LEU A 919 13.19 -62.20 -19.41
N ARG A 920 12.01 -62.84 -19.33
CA ARG A 920 10.71 -62.15 -19.25
C ARG A 920 10.61 -61.23 -18.02
N LYS A 921 11.13 -61.64 -16.85
CA LYS A 921 11.23 -60.77 -15.66
C LYS A 921 12.17 -59.58 -15.86
N LYS A 922 13.27 -59.75 -16.61
CA LYS A 922 14.31 -58.72 -16.84
C LYS A 922 13.96 -57.71 -17.93
N LEU A 923 13.05 -58.02 -18.86
CA LEU A 923 12.54 -57.10 -19.90
C LEU A 923 11.77 -55.90 -19.34
N HIS A 924 11.27 -55.96 -18.11
CA HIS A 924 10.63 -54.81 -17.47
C HIS A 924 11.68 -53.77 -17.07
N LEU A 925 11.78 -52.71 -17.87
CA LEU A 925 12.68 -51.59 -17.60
C LEU A 925 12.23 -50.80 -16.37
N GLU A 926 13.15 -50.60 -15.44
CA GLU A 926 12.96 -49.81 -14.24
C GLU A 926 13.65 -48.45 -14.43
N ARG A 927 12.92 -47.36 -14.23
CA ARG A 927 13.48 -46.00 -14.16
C ARG A 927 13.57 -45.59 -12.69
N ILE A 928 14.71 -45.05 -12.28
CA ILE A 928 14.83 -44.38 -10.98
C ILE A 928 14.13 -43.04 -11.09
N LYS A 929 13.03 -42.88 -10.37
CA LYS A 929 12.37 -41.60 -10.14
C LYS A 929 12.56 -41.23 -8.67
N VAL A 930 13.04 -40.03 -8.39
CA VAL A 930 13.01 -39.49 -7.02
C VAL A 930 11.56 -39.15 -6.69
N VAL A 931 11.02 -39.72 -5.63
CA VAL A 931 9.63 -39.49 -5.18
C VAL A 931 9.64 -39.16 -3.69
N PRO A 932 8.94 -38.11 -3.24
CA PRO A 932 8.74 -37.87 -1.81
C PRO A 932 7.81 -38.93 -1.24
N THR A 933 8.33 -39.79 -0.37
CA THR A 933 7.55 -40.81 0.34
C THR A 933 7.26 -40.30 1.75
N LYS A 934 5.98 -40.24 2.12
CA LYS A 934 5.57 -39.80 3.47
C LYS A 934 5.95 -40.86 4.51
N LEU A 935 6.57 -40.41 5.60
CA LEU A 935 6.97 -41.24 6.74
C LEU A 935 5.80 -41.37 7.72
N ASP A 936 5.58 -42.57 8.25
CA ASP A 936 4.54 -42.84 9.27
C ASP A 936 4.77 -42.07 10.58
N LYS A 937 6.03 -41.75 10.87
CA LYS A 937 6.48 -40.98 12.04
C LYS A 937 7.50 -39.94 11.59
N PRO A 938 7.43 -38.70 12.14
CA PRO A 938 8.37 -37.66 11.76
C PRO A 938 9.77 -37.91 12.31
N ARG A 939 10.79 -37.54 11.53
CA ARG A 939 12.15 -37.39 12.03
C ARG A 939 12.31 -35.97 12.58
N THR A 940 12.92 -35.81 13.76
CA THR A 940 13.35 -34.49 14.23
C THR A 940 14.69 -34.15 13.59
N VAL A 941 14.74 -33.09 12.79
CA VAL A 941 15.93 -32.67 12.02
C VAL A 941 16.23 -31.19 12.24
N VAL A 942 17.49 -30.79 12.02
CA VAL A 942 17.81 -29.37 11.80
C VAL A 942 17.61 -29.04 10.32
N PRO A 943 16.75 -28.07 9.94
CA PRO A 943 16.41 -27.79 8.54
C PRO A 943 17.62 -27.47 7.68
N PHE A 944 18.59 -26.76 8.25
CA PHE A 944 19.75 -26.21 7.56
C PHE A 944 20.95 -27.16 7.41
N TYR A 945 20.95 -28.31 8.11
CA TYR A 945 22.07 -29.26 8.09
C TYR A 945 21.66 -30.70 7.74
N LYS A 946 20.35 -30.99 7.61
CA LYS A 946 19.76 -32.34 7.44
C LYS A 946 20.34 -33.39 8.41
N SER A 947 20.86 -32.96 9.57
CA SER A 947 21.28 -33.83 10.65
C SER A 947 20.04 -34.45 11.27
N ILE A 948 19.92 -35.77 11.23
CA ILE A 948 18.82 -36.45 11.89
C ILE A 948 19.15 -36.51 13.38
N CYS A 949 18.38 -35.76 14.17
CA CYS A 949 18.60 -35.60 15.61
C CYS A 949 17.78 -36.58 16.45
N HIS A 950 16.66 -37.07 15.90
CA HIS A 950 15.85 -38.14 16.47
C HIS A 950 15.03 -38.81 15.35
N GLU A 951 15.21 -40.11 15.16
CA GLU A 951 14.39 -40.91 14.26
C GLU A 951 13.08 -41.33 14.97
N ASP A 952 11.99 -41.43 14.21
CA ASP A 952 10.65 -41.85 14.67
C ASP A 952 10.11 -41.13 15.92
N CYS A 953 10.06 -39.80 15.86
CA CYS A 953 9.56 -38.97 16.95
C CYS A 953 8.04 -39.15 17.16
N ARG A 954 7.66 -39.80 18.27
CA ARG A 954 6.26 -40.10 18.63
C ARG A 954 5.48 -38.94 19.28
N LEU A 955 5.89 -37.69 19.07
CA LEU A 955 5.19 -36.53 19.63
C LEU A 955 3.93 -36.19 18.81
N PRO A 956 2.72 -36.23 19.40
CA PRO A 956 1.52 -35.73 18.75
C PRO A 956 1.51 -34.18 18.75
N GLY A 957 0.81 -33.59 17.79
CA GLY A 957 0.53 -32.14 17.79
C GLY A 957 1.69 -31.21 17.39
N VAL A 958 2.84 -31.75 16.95
CA VAL A 958 3.87 -30.95 16.27
C VAL A 958 3.43 -30.70 14.82
N THR A 959 3.31 -29.44 14.42
CA THR A 959 2.99 -29.07 13.03
C THR A 959 4.10 -29.53 12.06
N GLU A 960 3.70 -30.15 10.94
CA GLU A 960 4.63 -30.65 9.92
C GLU A 960 5.56 -29.53 9.43
N GLU A 961 6.88 -29.78 9.43
CA GLU A 961 7.94 -28.88 8.93
C GLU A 961 8.01 -27.47 9.56
N CYS A 962 7.37 -27.30 10.72
CA CYS A 962 7.48 -26.09 11.51
C CYS A 962 8.78 -26.07 12.34
N VAL A 963 9.69 -25.19 11.95
CA VAL A 963 10.94 -24.93 12.67
C VAL A 963 10.64 -24.26 14.01
N GLY A 964 11.16 -24.82 15.10
CA GLY A 964 10.96 -24.29 16.45
C GLY A 964 9.53 -24.37 16.96
N HIS A 965 8.74 -25.34 16.48
CA HIS A 965 7.42 -25.61 17.02
C HIS A 965 7.48 -25.93 18.53
N PRO A 966 6.73 -25.24 19.43
CA PRO A 966 6.88 -25.36 20.89
C PRO A 966 6.90 -26.79 21.44
N GLU A 967 6.06 -27.67 20.91
CA GLU A 967 5.99 -29.08 21.33
C GLU A 967 7.28 -29.87 21.07
N LEU A 968 8.17 -29.43 20.17
CA LEU A 968 9.47 -30.06 19.92
C LEU A 968 10.37 -30.06 21.16
N ILE A 969 10.19 -29.12 22.10
CA ILE A 969 10.95 -29.11 23.38
C ILE A 969 10.76 -30.40 24.20
N LYS A 970 9.67 -31.14 23.93
CA LYS A 970 9.33 -32.43 24.57
C LYS A 970 9.93 -33.62 23.82
N CYS A 971 10.58 -33.41 22.67
CA CYS A 971 11.22 -34.47 21.89
C CYS A 971 12.43 -35.02 22.64
N ARG A 972 12.70 -36.32 22.49
CA ARG A 972 13.82 -37.00 23.18
C ARG A 972 15.17 -36.33 22.92
N ALA A 973 15.34 -35.68 21.76
CA ALA A 973 16.53 -34.88 21.44
C ALA A 973 16.83 -33.76 22.46
N PHE A 974 15.83 -33.20 23.16
CA PHE A 974 15.96 -32.05 24.07
C PHE A 974 15.35 -32.28 25.48
N LYS A 975 14.47 -33.28 25.63
CA LYS A 975 13.75 -33.54 26.89
C LYS A 975 14.69 -33.77 28.08
N GLU A 976 15.84 -34.39 27.80
CA GLU A 976 16.86 -34.79 28.77
C GLU A 976 18.05 -33.81 28.88
N THR A 977 17.99 -32.60 28.31
CA THR A 977 18.97 -31.52 28.52
C THR A 977 18.37 -30.41 29.40
N LYS A 978 19.20 -29.83 30.28
CA LYS A 978 18.76 -28.76 31.23
C LYS A 978 18.47 -27.45 30.49
N ASP A 979 19.32 -27.18 29.51
CA ASP A 979 19.43 -26.02 28.63
C ASP A 979 18.62 -26.15 27.32
N LYS A 980 17.91 -27.27 27.12
CA LYS A 980 17.03 -27.54 25.96
C LYS A 980 17.73 -27.51 24.60
N THR A 981 19.04 -27.71 24.60
CA THR A 981 19.85 -27.97 23.41
C THR A 981 19.73 -29.42 22.98
N CYS A 982 19.94 -29.67 21.69
CA CYS A 982 19.89 -31.00 21.09
C CYS A 982 21.07 -31.87 21.56
N LYS A 983 20.79 -33.08 22.03
CA LYS A 983 21.86 -34.03 22.39
C LYS A 983 22.81 -34.35 21.22
N SER A 984 22.25 -34.48 20.01
CA SER A 984 22.96 -34.83 18.78
C SER A 984 23.76 -33.64 18.21
N CYS A 985 23.11 -32.56 17.79
CA CYS A 985 23.77 -31.45 17.08
C CYS A 985 24.05 -30.19 17.93
N LYS A 986 23.74 -30.20 19.24
CA LYS A 986 23.92 -29.08 20.20
C LYS A 986 23.15 -27.77 19.93
N HIS A 987 22.45 -27.64 18.81
CA HIS A 987 21.57 -26.51 18.49
C HIS A 987 20.30 -26.45 19.37
N SER A 988 19.65 -25.30 19.50
CA SER A 988 18.39 -25.15 20.25
C SER A 988 17.26 -25.97 19.63
N TRP A 989 16.29 -26.43 20.45
CA TRP A 989 15.03 -27.00 19.93
C TRP A 989 14.27 -26.04 18.99
N GLN A 990 14.48 -24.73 19.15
CA GLN A 990 13.96 -23.68 18.27
C GLN A 990 14.51 -23.74 16.84
N GLU A 991 15.63 -24.43 16.63
CA GLU A 991 16.31 -24.58 15.33
C GLU A 991 15.97 -25.93 14.65
N HIS A 992 15.04 -26.71 15.20
CA HIS A 992 14.67 -28.03 14.68
C HIS A 992 13.24 -28.07 14.18
N MET A 993 12.92 -29.02 13.31
CA MET A 993 11.56 -29.30 12.85
C MET A 993 11.26 -30.80 12.82
N HIS A 994 9.98 -31.15 12.72
CA HIS A 994 9.56 -32.50 12.32
C HIS A 994 9.47 -32.59 10.80
N PHE A 995 10.28 -33.46 10.21
CA PHE A 995 10.32 -33.75 8.79
C PHE A 995 9.52 -35.02 8.49
N PHE A 996 8.56 -34.94 7.57
CA PHE A 996 7.54 -35.97 7.38
C PHE A 996 7.64 -36.73 6.04
N TYR A 997 8.60 -36.41 5.19
CA TYR A 997 8.88 -37.18 3.97
C TYR A 997 10.35 -37.49 3.81
N GLU A 998 10.66 -38.54 3.06
CA GLU A 998 12.01 -38.83 2.59
C GLU A 998 12.00 -38.83 1.06
N LEU A 999 13.03 -38.23 0.45
CA LEU A 999 13.24 -38.32 -1.00
C LEU A 999 13.82 -39.70 -1.30
N THR A 1000 12.94 -40.68 -1.40
CA THR A 1000 13.30 -42.07 -1.71
C THR A 1000 13.45 -42.26 -3.22
N GLU A 1001 14.48 -42.99 -3.62
CA GLU A 1001 14.64 -43.43 -5.00
C GLU A 1001 13.65 -44.57 -5.29
N SER A 1002 12.62 -44.27 -6.07
CA SER A 1002 11.61 -45.25 -6.48
C SER A 1002 11.97 -45.84 -7.84
N LYS A 1003 12.13 -47.16 -7.91
CA LYS A 1003 12.27 -47.89 -9.18
C LYS A 1003 10.88 -48.08 -9.80
N VAL A 1004 10.52 -47.20 -10.71
CA VAL A 1004 9.23 -47.24 -11.43
C VAL A 1004 9.38 -48.11 -12.67
N LYS A 1005 8.63 -49.22 -12.74
CA LYS A 1005 8.55 -50.03 -13.96
C LYS A 1005 7.86 -49.24 -15.07
N VAL A 1006 8.57 -49.04 -16.17
CA VAL A 1006 8.03 -48.44 -17.39
C VAL A 1006 7.12 -49.47 -18.03
N LYS A 1007 5.80 -49.30 -17.87
CA LYS A 1007 4.80 -50.18 -18.51
C LYS A 1007 4.79 -49.93 -20.01
N ASP A 1008 5.41 -50.84 -20.77
CA ASP A 1008 5.39 -50.84 -22.21
C ASP A 1008 4.27 -51.75 -22.72
N LYS A 1009 3.30 -51.17 -23.46
CA LYS A 1009 2.08 -51.87 -23.88
C LYS A 1009 2.36 -52.89 -24.98
N ASP A 1010 3.40 -52.70 -25.79
CA ASP A 1010 3.74 -53.60 -26.88
C ASP A 1010 4.51 -54.82 -26.36
N VAL A 1011 5.37 -54.63 -25.35
CA VAL A 1011 5.98 -55.74 -24.59
C VAL A 1011 4.91 -56.55 -23.84
N GLU A 1012 3.97 -55.89 -23.14
CA GLU A 1012 2.83 -56.57 -22.50
C GLU A 1012 1.90 -57.28 -23.49
N ARG A 1013 1.88 -56.89 -24.77
CA ARG A 1013 1.11 -57.55 -25.83
C ARG A 1013 1.83 -58.82 -26.31
N ARG A 1014 3.10 -58.70 -26.70
CA ARG A 1014 3.88 -59.82 -27.26
C ARG A 1014 4.30 -60.88 -26.24
N LEU A 1015 4.35 -60.54 -24.96
CA LEU A 1015 4.45 -61.52 -23.87
C LEU A 1015 3.22 -62.46 -23.80
N ARG A 1016 2.06 -62.06 -24.37
CA ARG A 1016 0.86 -62.92 -24.52
C ARG A 1016 0.90 -63.73 -25.82
N ASP A 1017 1.55 -63.21 -26.85
CA ASP A 1017 1.62 -63.80 -28.20
C ASP A 1017 2.71 -64.88 -28.34
N ASN A 1018 3.33 -65.33 -27.25
CA ASN A 1018 4.37 -66.39 -27.21
C ASN A 1018 5.58 -66.14 -28.15
N ALA A 1019 6.05 -64.90 -28.24
CA ALA A 1019 7.28 -64.56 -28.97
C ALA A 1019 8.52 -65.30 -28.41
N SER A 1020 9.50 -65.59 -29.28
CA SER A 1020 10.73 -66.29 -28.92
C SER A 1020 11.71 -65.41 -28.12
N ASP A 1021 12.49 -66.04 -27.25
CA ASP A 1021 13.46 -65.35 -26.38
C ASP A 1021 14.48 -64.51 -27.18
N MET A 1022 14.87 -64.94 -28.38
CA MET A 1022 15.75 -64.18 -29.27
C MET A 1022 15.11 -62.87 -29.74
N ALA A 1023 13.83 -62.91 -30.15
CA ALA A 1023 13.11 -61.72 -30.58
C ALA A 1023 12.86 -60.76 -29.41
N LEU A 1024 12.46 -61.30 -28.26
CA LEU A 1024 12.24 -60.52 -27.03
C LEU A 1024 13.52 -59.83 -26.53
N ARG A 1025 14.67 -60.52 -26.58
CA ARG A 1025 15.98 -59.94 -26.21
C ARG A 1025 16.37 -58.79 -27.14
N GLN A 1026 16.25 -58.98 -28.46
CA GLN A 1026 16.59 -57.96 -29.45
C GLN A 1026 15.72 -56.69 -29.27
N GLU A 1027 14.40 -56.86 -29.12
CA GLU A 1027 13.46 -55.77 -28.87
C GLU A 1027 13.77 -55.02 -27.56
N GLY A 1028 14.17 -55.74 -26.51
CA GLY A 1028 14.63 -55.15 -25.25
C GLY A 1028 15.92 -54.32 -25.40
N ILE A 1029 16.91 -54.79 -26.16
CA ILE A 1029 18.17 -54.08 -26.41
C ILE A 1029 17.93 -52.79 -27.19
N GLU A 1030 17.16 -52.87 -28.29
CA GLU A 1030 16.78 -51.70 -29.09
C GLU A 1030 16.03 -50.65 -28.25
N ARG A 1031 15.19 -51.10 -27.31
CA ARG A 1031 14.46 -50.24 -26.38
C ARG A 1031 15.37 -49.51 -25.39
N VAL A 1032 16.37 -50.20 -24.83
CA VAL A 1032 17.37 -49.60 -23.93
C VAL A 1032 18.23 -48.58 -24.68
N GLN A 1033 18.71 -48.91 -25.88
CA GLN A 1033 19.48 -47.99 -26.73
C GLN A 1033 18.69 -46.73 -27.09
N LEU A 1034 17.40 -46.87 -27.42
CA LEU A 1034 16.51 -45.73 -27.68
C LEU A 1034 16.35 -44.83 -26.45
N LEU A 1035 16.11 -45.42 -25.27
CA LEU A 1035 15.97 -44.66 -24.01
C LEU A 1035 17.27 -43.95 -23.62
N GLU A 1036 18.43 -44.60 -23.79
CA GLU A 1036 19.74 -44.01 -23.53
C GLU A 1036 19.98 -42.78 -24.43
N LYS A 1037 19.69 -42.91 -25.72
CA LYS A 1037 19.77 -41.81 -26.70
C LYS A 1037 18.85 -40.64 -26.33
N GLU A 1038 17.64 -40.93 -25.87
CA GLU A 1038 16.68 -39.92 -25.41
C GLU A 1038 17.19 -39.21 -24.14
N TYR A 1039 17.70 -39.94 -23.15
CA TYR A 1039 18.25 -39.36 -21.91
C TYR A 1039 19.52 -38.53 -22.15
N ARG A 1040 20.46 -38.99 -23.00
CA ARG A 1040 21.65 -38.20 -23.38
C ARG A 1040 21.26 -36.92 -24.15
N SER A 1041 20.19 -36.96 -24.94
CA SER A 1041 19.64 -35.76 -25.61
C SER A 1041 19.10 -34.73 -24.62
N GLU A 1042 18.26 -35.14 -23.64
CA GLU A 1042 17.74 -34.22 -22.62
C GLU A 1042 18.87 -33.66 -21.73
N GLN A 1043 19.90 -34.45 -21.42
CA GLN A 1043 21.10 -33.94 -20.71
C GLN A 1043 21.85 -32.87 -21.52
N LYS A 1044 22.01 -33.05 -22.83
CA LYS A 1044 22.65 -32.05 -23.70
C LYS A 1044 21.84 -30.75 -23.74
N GLN A 1045 20.51 -30.85 -23.81
CA GLN A 1045 19.60 -29.69 -23.80
C GLN A 1045 19.68 -28.91 -22.49
N LEU A 1046 19.69 -29.59 -21.32
CA LEU A 1046 19.87 -28.95 -20.02
C LEU A 1046 21.21 -28.21 -19.90
N ARG A 1047 22.32 -28.82 -20.31
CA ARG A 1047 23.65 -28.17 -20.29
C ARG A 1047 23.71 -26.95 -21.21
N LYS A 1048 23.17 -27.09 -22.43
CA LYS A 1048 23.08 -25.99 -23.40
C LYS A 1048 22.28 -24.82 -22.82
N ALA A 1049 21.13 -25.09 -22.22
CA ALA A 1049 20.30 -24.06 -21.58
C ALA A 1049 21.08 -23.28 -20.51
N THR A 1050 21.75 -23.97 -19.58
CA THR A 1050 22.59 -23.33 -18.55
C THR A 1050 23.68 -22.44 -19.15
N ALA A 1051 24.41 -22.94 -20.16
CA ALA A 1051 25.46 -22.16 -20.83
C ALA A 1051 24.90 -20.92 -21.55
N GLN A 1052 23.73 -21.05 -22.19
CA GLN A 1052 23.05 -19.97 -22.89
C GLN A 1052 22.53 -18.88 -21.92
N PHE A 1053 21.91 -19.23 -20.79
CA PHE A 1053 21.50 -18.26 -19.77
C PHE A 1053 22.71 -17.47 -19.21
N VAL A 1054 23.81 -18.16 -18.92
CA VAL A 1054 25.04 -17.54 -18.38
C VAL A 1054 25.71 -16.64 -19.42
N ALA A 1055 25.70 -17.02 -20.71
CA ALA A 1055 26.18 -16.18 -21.79
C ALA A 1055 25.35 -14.89 -21.94
N TYR A 1056 24.02 -15.01 -21.91
CA TYR A 1056 23.08 -13.89 -22.01
C TYR A 1056 23.30 -12.83 -20.92
N LEU A 1057 23.42 -13.24 -19.65
CA LEU A 1057 23.67 -12.29 -18.55
C LEU A 1057 25.01 -11.54 -18.71
N ARG A 1058 26.06 -12.23 -19.17
CA ARG A 1058 27.39 -11.61 -19.35
C ARG A 1058 27.43 -10.58 -20.47
N GLU A 1059 26.61 -10.75 -21.51
CA GLU A 1059 26.58 -9.83 -22.64
C GLU A 1059 25.72 -8.58 -22.38
N HIS A 1060 24.66 -8.74 -21.59
CA HIS A 1060 23.59 -7.74 -21.47
C HIS A 1060 23.54 -7.01 -20.11
N SER A 1061 24.16 -7.53 -19.06
CA SER A 1061 24.34 -6.76 -17.81
C SER A 1061 25.52 -5.80 -17.88
N ALA A 1062 25.40 -4.65 -17.20
CA ALA A 1062 26.53 -3.73 -17.00
C ALA A 1062 27.58 -4.30 -16.02
N ASN A 1063 27.18 -5.21 -15.14
CA ASN A 1063 28.09 -5.99 -14.31
C ASN A 1063 27.56 -7.42 -14.09
N ALA A 1064 28.20 -8.42 -14.70
CA ALA A 1064 27.69 -9.79 -14.70
C ALA A 1064 27.51 -10.37 -13.29
N PHE A 1065 28.46 -10.09 -12.39
CA PHE A 1065 28.46 -10.48 -10.97
C PHE A 1065 29.09 -9.37 -10.12
N ASN A 1066 28.60 -9.18 -8.90
CA ASN A 1066 29.10 -8.14 -8.01
C ASN A 1066 30.31 -8.62 -7.19
N ASP A 1067 31.51 -8.51 -7.74
CA ASP A 1067 32.78 -8.89 -7.11
C ASP A 1067 33.10 -8.11 -5.80
N ALA A 1068 32.34 -7.05 -5.48
CA ALA A 1068 32.45 -6.34 -4.19
C ALA A 1068 31.68 -7.03 -3.05
N THR A 1069 30.83 -8.02 -3.35
CA THR A 1069 29.99 -8.73 -2.37
C THR A 1069 30.81 -9.45 -1.29
N GLU A 1070 31.88 -10.14 -1.68
CA GLU A 1070 32.82 -10.79 -0.76
C GLU A 1070 33.39 -9.80 0.28
N LYS A 1071 33.97 -8.69 -0.20
CA LYS A 1071 34.58 -7.64 0.62
C LYS A 1071 33.58 -6.94 1.53
N TYR A 1072 32.32 -6.85 1.11
CA TYR A 1072 31.24 -6.29 1.91
C TYR A 1072 30.84 -7.21 3.05
N TYR A 1073 30.67 -8.53 2.79
CA TYR A 1073 30.50 -9.51 3.86
C TYR A 1073 31.67 -9.50 4.84
N ASP A 1074 32.92 -9.46 4.36
CA ASP A 1074 34.10 -9.35 5.22
C ASP A 1074 34.08 -8.10 6.13
N GLN A 1075 33.62 -6.95 5.62
CA GLN A 1075 33.47 -5.75 6.44
C GLN A 1075 32.35 -5.90 7.48
N LEU A 1076 31.20 -6.51 7.14
CA LEU A 1076 30.13 -6.79 8.09
C LEU A 1076 30.57 -7.79 9.17
N ILE A 1077 31.27 -8.85 8.78
CA ILE A 1077 31.92 -9.84 9.66
C ILE A 1077 32.88 -9.12 10.63
N LYS A 1078 33.74 -8.23 10.13
CA LYS A 1078 34.71 -7.47 10.95
C LYS A 1078 34.02 -6.54 11.95
N ILE A 1079 32.94 -5.85 11.55
CA ILE A 1079 32.13 -5.00 12.44
C ILE A 1079 31.48 -5.85 13.54
N GLU A 1080 30.92 -7.01 13.18
CA GLU A 1080 30.22 -7.87 14.13
C GLU A 1080 31.19 -8.58 15.11
N ILE A 1081 32.39 -8.95 14.66
CA ILE A 1081 33.51 -9.38 15.52
C ILE A 1081 33.87 -8.26 16.52
N GLY A 1082 33.97 -7.01 16.07
CA GLY A 1082 34.23 -5.86 16.93
C GLY A 1082 33.19 -5.68 18.04
N LYS A 1083 31.90 -5.82 17.71
CA LYS A 1083 30.80 -5.78 18.69
C LYS A 1083 30.85 -6.95 19.68
N ILE A 1084 31.18 -8.16 19.22
CA ILE A 1084 31.36 -9.34 20.10
C ILE A 1084 32.55 -9.11 21.05
N GLN A 1085 33.64 -8.50 20.57
CA GLN A 1085 34.79 -8.23 21.42
C GLN A 1085 34.46 -7.15 22.47
N PHE A 1086 33.92 -6.01 22.06
CA PHE A 1086 33.45 -4.96 22.97
C PHE A 1086 32.46 -5.51 24.02
N GLY A 1087 31.49 -6.33 23.60
CA GLY A 1087 30.52 -6.93 24.52
C GLY A 1087 31.16 -7.94 25.49
N LYS A 1088 32.16 -8.73 25.08
CA LYS A 1088 32.93 -9.58 26.00
C LYS A 1088 33.69 -8.75 27.03
N ASP A 1089 34.38 -7.72 26.59
CA ASP A 1089 35.22 -6.87 27.44
C ASP A 1089 34.39 -6.13 28.50
N HIS A 1090 33.14 -5.79 28.17
CA HIS A 1090 32.17 -5.13 29.07
C HIS A 1090 31.15 -6.10 29.71
N ARG A 1091 31.34 -7.42 29.60
CA ARG A 1091 30.47 -8.48 30.15
C ARG A 1091 28.99 -8.42 29.72
N LEU A 1092 28.71 -7.88 28.54
CA LEU A 1092 27.38 -7.82 27.92
C LEU A 1092 27.05 -9.13 27.19
N ASN A 1093 25.75 -9.41 26.98
CA ASN A 1093 25.32 -10.57 26.21
C ASN A 1093 25.62 -10.38 24.71
N VAL A 1094 26.41 -11.29 24.14
CA VAL A 1094 26.87 -11.26 22.74
C VAL A 1094 26.32 -12.41 21.89
N ASP A 1095 25.33 -13.18 22.38
CA ASP A 1095 24.85 -14.37 21.68
C ASP A 1095 23.92 -14.06 20.49
N ALA A 1096 23.33 -12.87 20.46
CA ALA A 1096 22.73 -12.32 19.24
C ALA A 1096 23.81 -12.03 18.17
N ASN A 1097 24.89 -11.33 18.56
CA ASN A 1097 25.99 -10.97 17.68
C ASN A 1097 26.75 -12.19 17.16
N LYS A 1098 27.01 -13.20 18.00
CA LYS A 1098 27.61 -14.50 17.56
C LYS A 1098 26.74 -15.23 16.53
N ARG A 1099 25.41 -15.16 16.65
CA ARG A 1099 24.50 -15.74 15.65
C ARG A 1099 24.55 -14.95 14.34
N LYS A 1100 24.53 -13.61 14.41
CA LYS A 1100 24.66 -12.73 13.24
C LYS A 1100 26.00 -12.92 12.51
N LEU A 1101 27.11 -13.02 13.25
CA LEU A 1101 28.44 -13.30 12.71
C LEU A 1101 28.47 -14.63 11.93
N ARG A 1102 27.91 -15.71 12.48
CA ARG A 1102 27.85 -17.01 11.76
C ARG A 1102 27.02 -16.92 10.49
N GLY A 1103 25.89 -16.23 10.51
CA GLY A 1103 25.08 -15.98 9.30
C GLY A 1103 25.88 -15.30 8.19
N LEU A 1104 26.54 -14.18 8.52
CA LEU A 1104 27.34 -13.41 7.56
C LEU A 1104 28.51 -14.22 6.97
N THR A 1105 29.15 -15.10 7.76
CA THR A 1105 30.20 -15.99 7.24
C THR A 1105 29.63 -17.06 6.31
N ASP A 1106 28.52 -17.70 6.70
CA ASP A 1106 27.79 -18.69 5.88
C ASP A 1106 27.29 -18.09 4.55
N ASP A 1107 26.92 -16.80 4.53
CA ASP A 1107 26.49 -16.07 3.32
C ASP A 1107 27.66 -15.87 2.33
N ARG A 1108 28.81 -15.37 2.84
CA ARG A 1108 30.02 -15.13 2.04
C ARG A 1108 30.54 -16.40 1.38
N ASP A 1109 30.71 -17.47 2.14
CA ASP A 1109 31.33 -18.70 1.65
C ASP A 1109 30.46 -19.39 0.58
N ARG A 1110 29.13 -19.22 0.63
CA ARG A 1110 28.20 -19.64 -0.43
C ARG A 1110 28.34 -18.84 -1.72
N HIS A 1111 28.53 -17.52 -1.62
CA HIS A 1111 28.69 -16.65 -2.79
C HIS A 1111 29.93 -17.06 -3.61
N LEU A 1112 31.04 -17.36 -2.93
CA LEU A 1112 32.29 -17.80 -3.56
C LEU A 1112 32.16 -19.13 -4.34
N GLU A 1113 31.48 -20.13 -3.77
CA GLU A 1113 31.33 -21.44 -4.43
C GLU A 1113 30.39 -21.38 -5.66
N LEU A 1114 29.38 -20.48 -5.66
CA LEU A 1114 28.59 -20.22 -6.87
C LEU A 1114 29.45 -19.63 -7.98
N VAL A 1115 30.18 -18.55 -7.69
CA VAL A 1115 31.04 -17.86 -8.67
C VAL A 1115 32.02 -18.86 -9.32
N LYS A 1116 32.64 -19.70 -8.50
CA LYS A 1116 33.53 -20.78 -8.95
C LYS A 1116 32.82 -21.82 -9.84
N THR A 1117 31.63 -22.31 -9.43
CA THR A 1117 30.85 -23.27 -10.23
C THR A 1117 30.47 -22.70 -11.61
N ILE A 1118 30.15 -21.41 -11.67
CA ILE A 1118 29.84 -20.71 -12.92
C ILE A 1118 31.08 -20.59 -13.79
N GLN A 1119 32.23 -20.22 -13.22
CA GLN A 1119 33.51 -20.14 -13.93
C GLN A 1119 33.92 -21.50 -14.52
N GLU A 1120 33.84 -22.59 -13.76
CA GLU A 1120 34.15 -23.94 -14.23
C GLU A 1120 33.29 -24.35 -15.46
N ASN A 1121 32.00 -24.00 -15.46
CA ASN A 1121 31.11 -24.27 -16.60
C ASN A 1121 31.32 -23.31 -17.79
N MET A 1122 31.91 -22.12 -17.60
CA MET A 1122 32.26 -21.20 -18.69
C MET A 1122 33.45 -21.68 -19.54
N HIS A 1123 34.32 -22.55 -19.01
CA HIS A 1123 35.52 -23.02 -19.69
C HIS A 1123 35.33 -24.25 -20.60
N ALA A 1124 34.11 -24.79 -20.69
CA ALA A 1124 33.80 -25.85 -21.65
C ALA A 1124 33.77 -25.31 -23.10
N PRO A 1125 34.28 -26.06 -24.10
CA PRO A 1125 34.34 -25.59 -25.48
C PRO A 1125 32.94 -25.34 -26.06
N ARG A 1126 32.73 -24.15 -26.63
CA ARG A 1126 31.49 -23.76 -27.32
C ARG A 1126 31.52 -24.18 -28.78
N ASP A 1127 30.42 -24.75 -29.26
CA ASP A 1127 30.16 -24.85 -30.71
C ASP A 1127 29.93 -23.44 -31.28
N GLN A 1128 30.66 -23.07 -32.35
CA GLN A 1128 30.63 -21.72 -32.94
C GLN A 1128 29.29 -21.34 -33.61
N THR A 1129 28.34 -22.27 -33.68
CA THR A 1129 27.00 -22.10 -34.25
C THR A 1129 25.92 -21.79 -33.23
N GLU A 1130 26.24 -21.72 -31.93
CA GLU A 1130 25.25 -21.44 -30.89
C GLU A 1130 24.93 -19.94 -30.78
N ALA A 1131 23.84 -19.53 -31.42
CA ALA A 1131 23.31 -18.17 -31.33
C ALA A 1131 23.00 -17.78 -29.88
N LEU A 1132 23.30 -16.51 -29.56
CA LEU A 1132 22.99 -15.85 -28.31
C LEU A 1132 21.47 -15.77 -28.11
N LEU A 1133 20.99 -15.95 -26.89
CA LEU A 1133 19.55 -15.89 -26.61
C LEU A 1133 19.02 -14.50 -26.93
N THR A 1134 17.91 -14.43 -27.66
CA THR A 1134 17.10 -13.21 -27.74
C THR A 1134 16.17 -13.14 -26.52
N GLN A 1135 15.53 -11.98 -26.31
CA GLN A 1135 14.49 -11.81 -25.28
C GLN A 1135 13.43 -12.93 -25.34
N ASP A 1136 12.84 -13.19 -26.50
CA ASP A 1136 11.82 -14.23 -26.65
C ASP A 1136 12.43 -15.64 -26.57
N GLY A 1137 13.71 -15.78 -26.90
CA GLY A 1137 14.49 -17.00 -26.73
C GLY A 1137 14.64 -17.44 -25.28
N VAL A 1138 14.69 -16.51 -24.32
CA VAL A 1138 14.69 -16.82 -22.87
C VAL A 1138 13.39 -17.52 -22.46
N GLU A 1139 12.23 -16.95 -22.81
CA GLU A 1139 10.94 -17.58 -22.50
C GLU A 1139 10.75 -18.90 -23.25
N GLN A 1140 11.19 -18.98 -24.50
CA GLN A 1140 11.11 -20.20 -25.29
C GLN A 1140 11.96 -21.32 -24.70
N LEU A 1141 13.20 -21.03 -24.30
CA LEU A 1141 14.09 -21.99 -23.63
C LEU A 1141 13.46 -22.54 -22.35
N ILE A 1142 12.79 -21.69 -21.57
CA ILE A 1142 12.05 -22.10 -20.36
C ILE A 1142 10.87 -23.03 -20.73
N ARG A 1143 10.13 -22.73 -21.80
CA ARG A 1143 9.04 -23.60 -22.30
C ARG A 1143 9.58 -24.96 -22.77
N ASP A 1144 10.67 -24.96 -23.52
CA ASP A 1144 11.32 -26.17 -24.06
C ASP A 1144 11.82 -27.08 -22.92
N LEU A 1145 12.43 -26.51 -21.88
CA LEU A 1145 12.85 -27.24 -20.67
C LEU A 1145 11.70 -27.95 -19.95
N TYR A 1146 10.50 -27.36 -19.88
CA TYR A 1146 9.33 -28.06 -19.30
C TYR A 1146 8.71 -29.10 -20.23
N ASN A 1147 9.03 -29.06 -21.53
CA ASN A 1147 8.50 -29.96 -22.56
C ASN A 1147 9.43 -31.15 -22.85
N LEU A 1148 10.58 -31.25 -22.16
CA LEU A 1148 11.48 -32.42 -22.18
C LEU A 1148 10.69 -33.72 -21.91
N LYS A 1149 10.82 -34.71 -22.81
CA LYS A 1149 9.97 -35.90 -22.93
C LYS A 1149 9.93 -36.73 -21.64
N HIS A 1150 11.07 -36.89 -20.97
CA HIS A 1150 11.22 -37.74 -19.79
C HIS A 1150 11.34 -36.97 -18.48
N PHE A 1151 12.03 -35.84 -18.48
CA PHE A 1151 12.33 -35.11 -17.24
C PHE A 1151 11.63 -33.74 -17.12
N GLY A 1152 10.98 -33.22 -18.17
CA GLY A 1152 10.36 -31.88 -18.17
C GLY A 1152 9.20 -31.73 -17.17
N LYS A 1153 8.41 -32.79 -16.98
CA LYS A 1153 7.36 -32.84 -15.94
C LYS A 1153 7.94 -32.89 -14.52
N ASN A 1154 9.05 -33.61 -14.31
CA ASN A 1154 9.74 -33.63 -13.01
C ASN A 1154 10.36 -32.25 -12.73
N LEU A 1155 11.00 -31.63 -13.73
CA LEU A 1155 11.58 -30.28 -13.63
C LEU A 1155 10.51 -29.23 -13.26
N ARG A 1156 9.34 -29.30 -13.90
CA ARG A 1156 8.19 -28.44 -13.56
C ARG A 1156 7.68 -28.68 -12.14
N SER A 1157 7.46 -29.93 -11.75
CA SER A 1157 7.05 -30.27 -10.37
C SER A 1157 8.05 -29.73 -9.36
N LEU A 1158 9.34 -30.03 -9.53
CA LEU A 1158 10.40 -29.64 -8.60
C LEU A 1158 10.53 -28.11 -8.48
N ARG A 1159 10.32 -27.36 -9.57
CA ARG A 1159 10.18 -25.89 -9.54
C ARG A 1159 8.95 -25.45 -8.75
N ASP A 1160 7.79 -26.05 -9.02
CA ASP A 1160 6.51 -25.67 -8.40
C ASP A 1160 6.54 -25.95 -6.89
N ASP A 1161 7.10 -27.10 -6.51
CA ASP A 1161 7.42 -27.46 -5.13
C ASP A 1161 8.36 -26.41 -4.51
N ILE A 1162 9.54 -26.13 -5.09
CA ILE A 1162 10.51 -25.15 -4.55
C ILE A 1162 9.94 -23.73 -4.45
N THR A 1163 9.11 -23.29 -5.40
CA THR A 1163 8.45 -21.97 -5.36
C THR A 1163 7.30 -21.91 -4.35
N HIS A 1164 6.59 -23.03 -4.12
CA HIS A 1164 5.65 -23.17 -3.02
C HIS A 1164 6.37 -23.03 -1.66
N TYR A 1165 7.57 -23.63 -1.51
CA TYR A 1165 8.35 -23.56 -0.27
C TYR A 1165 9.00 -22.18 -0.02
N LYS A 1166 9.53 -21.48 -1.04
CA LYS A 1166 10.03 -20.10 -0.89
C LYS A 1166 8.97 -19.17 -0.28
N ASN A 1167 7.71 -19.31 -0.71
CA ASN A 1167 6.62 -18.49 -0.21
C ASN A 1167 6.25 -18.80 1.25
N HIS A 1168 6.49 -20.01 1.75
CA HIS A 1168 6.25 -20.35 3.16
C HIS A 1168 7.32 -19.83 4.13
N GLY A 1169 8.55 -19.57 3.66
CA GLY A 1169 9.58 -18.88 4.46
C GLY A 1169 9.21 -17.43 4.85
N LYS A 1170 8.28 -16.80 4.12
CA LYS A 1170 7.69 -15.48 4.43
C LYS A 1170 6.21 -15.55 4.83
N ARG A 1171 5.67 -16.76 5.05
CA ARG A 1171 4.27 -17.05 5.44
C ARG A 1171 4.20 -18.10 6.56
N SER A 1172 5.15 -18.07 7.50
CA SER A 1172 5.18 -18.96 8.68
C SER A 1172 4.60 -18.32 9.96
N HIS A 1173 4.03 -17.12 9.84
CA HIS A 1173 3.02 -16.60 10.75
C HIS A 1173 1.75 -16.36 9.91
N HIS A 1174 0.58 -16.79 10.42
CA HIS A 1174 -0.69 -16.99 9.68
C HIS A 1174 -0.61 -18.10 8.59
N ARG A 1175 -1.32 -19.24 8.69
CA ARG A 1175 -2.77 -19.38 8.95
C ARG A 1175 -3.18 -20.75 9.53
N HIS A 1176 -4.37 -20.77 10.11
CA HIS A 1176 -5.05 -21.93 10.66
C HIS A 1176 -5.41 -23.00 9.63
N ARG A 1177 -5.26 -24.28 10.02
CA ARG A 1177 -6.15 -25.35 9.54
C ARG A 1177 -7.56 -25.10 10.08
N SER A 1178 -8.51 -24.88 9.18
CA SER A 1178 -9.90 -25.27 9.39
C SER A 1178 -10.14 -26.61 8.72
N ARG A 1179 -10.93 -27.49 9.35
CA ARG A 1179 -11.84 -28.39 8.62
C ARG A 1179 -12.90 -28.96 9.55
N SER A 1180 -14.15 -28.91 9.09
CA SER A 1180 -15.31 -29.42 9.78
C SER A 1180 -15.50 -30.92 9.58
N ARG A 1181 -16.11 -31.53 10.60
CA ARG A 1181 -16.57 -32.91 10.74
C ARG A 1181 -17.45 -33.45 9.59
N ARG A 1182 -17.39 -34.78 9.39
CA ARG A 1182 -18.50 -35.77 9.52
C ARG A 1182 -17.84 -37.18 9.60
N SER A 1183 -18.01 -37.93 10.71
CA SER A 1183 -18.94 -39.08 10.90
C SER A 1183 -18.73 -40.22 9.88
N GLU A 1184 -18.61 -41.51 10.24
CA GLU A 1184 -19.29 -42.28 11.30
C GLU A 1184 -18.49 -43.46 11.94
N ARG A 1185 -19.05 -43.94 13.07
CA ARG A 1185 -18.99 -45.20 13.85
C ARG A 1185 -18.05 -46.41 13.54
N SER A 1186 -17.85 -47.16 14.64
CA SER A 1186 -17.49 -48.60 14.82
C SER A 1186 -15.98 -48.88 14.92
N LEU A 1187 -15.45 -49.78 15.77
CA LEU A 1187 -15.82 -50.52 16.99
C LEU A 1187 -14.52 -51.30 17.38
N GLU A 1188 -14.42 -51.85 18.59
CA GLU A 1188 -13.44 -52.91 18.99
C GLU A 1188 -11.94 -52.52 19.05
N THR A 1189 -11.31 -52.46 20.23
CA THR A 1189 -10.51 -53.54 20.92
C THR A 1189 -9.32 -54.06 20.09
N ARG A 1190 -8.10 -54.27 20.62
CA ARG A 1190 -7.69 -54.64 22.00
C ARG A 1190 -6.15 -54.49 22.19
N GLU A 1191 -5.69 -54.62 23.44
CA GLU A 1191 -4.36 -55.10 23.95
C GLU A 1191 -3.09 -54.89 23.08
N ASP A 1192 -2.07 -54.09 23.45
CA ASP A 1192 -1.10 -54.14 24.59
C ASP A 1192 0.03 -55.22 24.48
N VAL A 1193 1.11 -55.03 25.25
CA VAL A 1193 2.29 -55.91 25.49
C VAL A 1193 3.67 -55.48 24.90
N SER A 1194 4.65 -55.54 25.82
CA SER A 1194 6.12 -55.32 25.79
C SER A 1194 6.91 -56.33 24.91
N ASP A 1195 8.24 -56.29 24.69
CA ASP A 1195 9.40 -55.95 25.54
C ASP A 1195 10.65 -55.60 24.67
N ARG A 1196 11.69 -54.86 25.14
CA ARG A 1196 13.04 -55.33 25.62
C ARG A 1196 13.71 -56.47 24.80
N SER A 1197 15.02 -56.51 24.52
CA SER A 1197 16.22 -55.69 24.88
C SER A 1197 17.48 -56.08 24.06
N SER A 1198 18.65 -55.47 24.36
CA SER A 1198 20.06 -55.84 23.98
C SER A 1198 20.47 -55.75 22.49
N ARG A 1199 21.53 -55.03 22.05
CA ARG A 1199 22.97 -54.84 22.43
C ARG A 1199 23.95 -55.88 21.84
N SER A 1200 24.72 -55.48 20.81
CA SER A 1200 26.21 -55.54 20.75
C SER A 1200 26.76 -54.81 19.51
N HIS A 1201 28.01 -54.31 19.59
CA HIS A 1201 28.82 -53.79 18.47
C HIS A 1201 29.42 -54.98 17.64
N ASP A 1202 29.91 -54.87 16.39
CA ASP A 1202 31.13 -54.13 16.00
C ASP A 1202 31.39 -54.01 14.46
N GLU A 1203 32.26 -53.04 14.14
CA GLU A 1203 33.20 -52.86 12.99
C GLU A 1203 32.83 -52.91 11.48
N ARG A 1204 33.41 -51.92 10.77
CA ARG A 1204 33.68 -51.75 9.31
C ARG A 1204 32.46 -51.49 8.41
N GLU A 1205 32.55 -50.68 7.35
CA GLU A 1205 33.73 -50.22 6.59
C GLU A 1205 33.56 -48.78 6.03
N GLN A 1206 34.67 -48.09 5.72
CA GLN A 1206 34.65 -46.76 5.08
C GLN A 1206 34.67 -46.91 3.55
N GLU A 1207 33.69 -46.32 2.83
CA GLU A 1207 33.87 -45.59 1.54
C GLU A 1207 32.52 -45.20 0.89
N SER A 1208 31.99 -44.01 1.23
CA SER A 1208 30.93 -43.34 0.42
C SER A 1208 30.74 -41.84 0.68
N GLY A 1209 31.46 -41.26 1.66
CA GLY A 1209 31.14 -39.93 2.20
C GLY A 1209 31.37 -38.71 1.30
N ARG A 1210 32.13 -38.82 0.19
CA ARG A 1210 32.61 -37.65 -0.56
C ARG A 1210 31.59 -36.99 -1.51
N ASN A 1211 30.54 -37.69 -1.96
CA ASN A 1211 29.58 -37.14 -2.93
C ASN A 1211 28.31 -36.51 -2.31
N ARG A 1212 28.12 -36.56 -0.99
CA ARG A 1212 26.92 -35.96 -0.33
C ARG A 1212 27.08 -34.49 0.07
N GLY A 1213 28.30 -33.98 0.23
CA GLY A 1213 28.54 -32.58 0.62
C GLY A 1213 28.22 -31.56 -0.49
N ILE A 1214 28.51 -31.91 -1.74
CA ILE A 1214 28.33 -31.04 -2.92
C ILE A 1214 26.85 -30.66 -3.14
N LEU A 1215 25.93 -31.56 -2.79
CA LEU A 1215 24.48 -31.37 -2.90
C LEU A 1215 23.87 -30.44 -1.84
N GLN A 1216 24.52 -30.24 -0.70
CA GLN A 1216 23.95 -29.46 0.41
C GLN A 1216 24.20 -27.95 0.28
N GLY A 1217 25.27 -27.52 -0.40
CA GLY A 1217 25.62 -26.10 -0.53
C GLY A 1217 24.73 -25.32 -1.51
N ILE A 1218 24.42 -25.90 -2.67
CA ILE A 1218 23.72 -25.23 -3.78
C ILE A 1218 22.28 -24.82 -3.39
N HIS A 1219 21.63 -25.63 -2.54
CA HIS A 1219 20.22 -25.48 -2.19
C HIS A 1219 19.90 -24.25 -1.30
N LYS A 1220 20.90 -23.67 -0.62
CA LYS A 1220 20.78 -22.52 0.30
C LYS A 1220 21.19 -21.17 -0.33
N PHE A 1221 21.73 -21.15 -1.56
CA PHE A 1221 22.13 -19.88 -2.20
C PHE A 1221 20.95 -19.11 -2.80
N LEU A 1222 19.95 -19.82 -3.37
CA LEU A 1222 18.86 -19.18 -4.11
C LEU A 1222 17.58 -18.94 -3.29
N SER A 1223 17.52 -19.28 -1.99
CA SER A 1223 16.36 -18.94 -1.15
C SER A 1223 16.23 -17.43 -0.91
N ASP A 1224 17.36 -16.72 -0.92
CA ASP A 1224 17.48 -15.36 -0.41
C ASP A 1224 17.53 -14.30 -1.54
N PHE A 1225 17.50 -14.77 -2.80
CA PHE A 1225 17.16 -14.01 -4.01
C PHE A 1225 15.65 -14.07 -4.29
#